data_AF-A0A5R9KZ06-F1
#
_entry.id   AF-A0A5R9KZ06-F1
#
_cell.length_a   1.000
_cell.length_b   1.000
_cell.length_c   1.000
_cell.angle_alpha   90.00
_cell.angle_beta   90.00
_cell.angle_gamma   90.00
#
_symmetry.space_group_name_H-M   'P 1'
#
loop_
_entity.id
_entity.type
_entity.pdbx_description
1 polymer ?
#
loop_
_entity_poly.entity_id
_entity_poly.type
_entity_poly.pdbx_seq_one_letter_code
_entity_poly.pdbx_strand_id
1 'polypeptide(L)'
;MAQQKTIQITASKDFSLKYFPLRAEPVQLDISYINIPSDSTEANYTIKYKPKGSSRFTSKSPILLKSPIDLEAMRKELNEKLQIEGDTIVRAVSSNSIYELAYILDTIRLPVSERTIAGDFILNNYIKVFNEKEIPTHKDRQEQIQQLTQPLTTLNLQVDSLNAAIFTLEKNLSDKIKEISSLEGNLENIELEKKKIELEKASLTENANKSISDSSKIVETIKQRSKTILKQTNQFDSLETYQQLLFSVIKRLPSDSIVTSQTKATLDSISNLITQNMPNSIEIEKNPIRLDTVTIGAKLFKTIDKLRVILSELSLVVKNAMKDGKEKISSTENERRQLQYQLVLSNTQRSRALEAITSVDKRIAKVEAPIIEADIAALGNEKKDLNLRLAAIRKRLKVINDSIRSQTKKLDSASIFQINKLSVQIERGFIERIQVNIPTKYGDQYDIFENIFAIGFSSIKNFKKFANTKLVSRFSDDFIYLSDVIANYDNLLKGFTRDFSPADTTINHYDPKKGFIRLNQDQFTNLFDARVYTDIIGLKDNKPNGLVQIELARKFNILTSRRQIKTDRTDWGSITYLNVFGSLNKIENNNKYLYLRNENTANNGQLISPYYATNLDFRLYQSLSLGTEANLFLFDWPDGKLTSYLDVGICYGQTPLIFNRRTVTGNTVLQSERDSSLTAHSSTIYPKFILEVFSEKRIRLSMSYQYNTTRIFSNNNFKAIASYAKSDLTSRSTEYDARRSHMIEFNLIASPTSTKHGRFFLRARFFVQQSDQNTFFSQMQFGYSYNLRLRKFEL
;
A
#
# COMPACT_ATOMS: atom_id res chain seq x y z
N MET A 1 4.09 39.31 10.37
CA MET A 1 4.81 38.03 10.16
C MET A 1 6.13 38.14 10.89
N ALA A 2 6.24 37.66 12.14
CA ALA A 2 7.55 37.52 12.75
C ALA A 2 8.34 36.53 11.88
N GLN A 3 9.40 37.02 11.23
CA GLN A 3 10.26 36.25 10.34
C GLN A 3 10.84 35.07 11.14
N GLN A 4 10.57 33.84 10.70
CA GLN A 4 11.18 32.66 11.30
C GLN A 4 12.70 32.80 11.21
N LYS A 5 13.38 32.81 12.37
CA LYS A 5 14.84 32.74 12.42
C LYS A 5 15.27 31.41 11.80
N THR A 6 15.96 31.48 10.68
CA THR A 6 16.59 30.32 10.05
C THR A 6 17.68 29.79 10.97
N ILE A 7 17.45 28.61 11.54
CA ILE A 7 18.43 27.90 12.37
C ILE A 7 19.18 26.93 11.44
N GLN A 8 20.51 27.06 11.41
CA GLN A 8 21.39 26.15 10.69
C GLN A 8 22.22 25.34 11.69
N ILE A 9 22.21 24.02 11.53
CA ILE A 9 22.96 23.07 12.36
C ILE A 9 23.89 22.30 11.44
N THR A 10 25.19 22.25 11.74
CA THR A 10 26.17 21.47 10.98
C THR A 10 26.78 20.38 11.84
N ALA A 11 26.95 19.18 11.27
CA ALA A 11 27.56 18.03 11.92
C ALA A 11 28.37 17.22 10.91
N SER A 12 29.55 16.74 11.29
CA SER A 12 30.36 15.82 10.48
C SER A 12 30.30 14.43 11.11
N LYS A 13 29.98 13.41 10.32
CA LYS A 13 29.85 12.03 10.81
C LYS A 13 30.44 11.04 9.82
N ASP A 14 31.27 10.14 10.34
CA ASP A 14 31.76 9.01 9.57
C ASP A 14 30.65 7.99 9.39
N PHE A 15 30.44 7.57 8.15
CA PHE A 15 29.35 6.69 7.77
C PHE A 15 29.85 5.58 6.83
N SER A 16 29.39 4.35 7.06
CA SER A 16 29.69 3.21 6.19
C SER A 16 28.51 3.00 5.25
N LEU A 17 28.65 3.48 4.02
CA LEU A 17 27.60 3.41 3.01
C LEU A 17 27.64 2.04 2.33
N LYS A 18 26.62 1.23 2.59
CA LYS A 18 26.51 -0.13 2.07
C LYS A 18 25.59 -0.14 0.86
N TYR A 19 26.04 -0.74 -0.24
CA TYR A 19 25.33 -1.00 -1.49
C TYR A 19 24.96 -2.47 -1.62
N PHE A 20 23.99 -2.73 -2.49
CA PHE A 20 23.50 -4.03 -2.89
C PHE A 20 23.97 -4.38 -4.31
N PRO A 21 24.49 -5.61 -4.55
CA PRO A 21 24.87 -6.60 -3.53
C PRO A 21 26.29 -6.33 -2.97
N LEU A 22 26.36 -6.11 -1.65
CA LEU A 22 27.53 -6.24 -0.76
C LEU A 22 28.81 -5.44 -1.11
N ARG A 23 28.69 -4.13 -1.30
CA ARG A 23 29.85 -3.22 -1.31
C ARG A 23 29.67 -2.16 -0.24
N ALA A 24 30.68 -1.88 0.58
CA ALA A 24 30.60 -0.82 1.58
C ALA A 24 31.72 0.19 1.34
N GLU A 25 31.37 1.46 1.22
CA GLU A 25 32.34 2.53 1.05
C GLU A 25 32.34 3.41 2.30
N PRO A 26 33.51 3.66 2.92
CA PRO A 26 33.62 4.59 4.03
C PRO A 26 33.54 6.03 3.51
N VAL A 27 32.55 6.77 4.02
CA VAL A 27 32.24 8.13 3.58
C VAL A 27 32.15 9.04 4.79
N GLN A 28 32.81 10.18 4.73
CA GLN A 28 32.57 11.26 5.69
C GLN A 28 31.38 12.08 5.21
N LEU A 29 30.38 12.26 6.06
CA LEU A 29 29.18 13.05 5.77
C LEU A 29 29.23 14.36 6.55
N ASP A 30 29.28 15.47 5.84
CA ASP A 30 29.11 16.81 6.39
C ASP A 30 27.68 17.26 6.16
N ILE A 31 26.88 17.20 7.22
CA ILE A 31 25.43 17.35 7.21
C ILE A 31 25.10 18.74 7.73
N SER A 32 24.41 19.54 6.92
CA SER A 32 23.85 20.83 7.31
C SER A 32 22.32 20.75 7.29
N TYR A 33 21.69 20.93 8.45
CA TYR A 33 20.23 21.08 8.55
C TYR A 33 19.86 22.56 8.64
N ILE A 34 18.91 22.98 7.82
CA ILE A 34 18.30 24.31 7.85
C ILE A 34 16.79 24.14 7.98
N ASN A 35 16.20 24.84 8.94
CA ASN A 35 14.75 24.83 9.14
C ASN A 35 14.04 25.77 8.15
N ILE A 36 13.88 25.31 6.90
CA ILE A 36 13.19 26.01 5.81
C ILE A 36 11.73 25.49 5.74
N PRO A 37 10.71 26.34 5.47
CA PRO A 37 9.31 25.93 5.39
C PRO A 37 9.04 24.80 4.39
N SER A 38 8.06 23.95 4.67
CA SER A 38 7.68 22.77 3.86
C SER A 38 7.29 23.08 2.41
N ASP A 39 6.75 24.28 2.19
CA ASP A 39 6.22 24.75 0.92
C ASP A 39 7.34 25.36 0.06
N SER A 40 8.50 25.57 0.68
CA SER A 40 9.73 25.90 0.00
C SER A 40 10.17 24.72 -0.85
N THR A 41 10.64 25.03 -2.05
CA THR A 41 11.28 24.06 -2.93
C THR A 41 12.66 23.66 -2.41
N GLU A 42 13.23 24.41 -1.46
CA GLU A 42 14.57 24.20 -0.89
C GLU A 42 14.63 22.98 0.05
N ALA A 43 15.81 22.37 0.17
CA ALA A 43 16.03 21.18 0.96
C ALA A 43 16.44 21.53 2.40
N ASN A 44 15.87 20.80 3.36
CA ASN A 44 16.19 20.99 4.77
C ASN A 44 17.55 20.42 5.15
N TYR A 45 17.98 19.33 4.53
CA TYR A 45 19.27 18.70 4.77
C TYR A 45 20.13 18.83 3.52
N THR A 46 21.31 19.40 3.70
CA THR A 46 22.37 19.38 2.70
C THR A 46 23.48 18.50 3.24
N ILE A 47 23.67 17.33 2.62
CA ILE A 47 24.67 16.35 3.02
C ILE A 47 25.77 16.38 1.97
N LYS A 48 26.90 16.99 2.32
CA LYS A 48 28.12 16.84 1.55
C LYS A 48 28.79 15.55 1.98
N TYR A 49 29.46 14.91 1.06
CA TYR A 49 30.08 13.63 1.31
C TYR A 49 31.45 13.58 0.66
N LYS A 50 32.39 12.96 1.36
CA LYS A 50 33.75 12.75 0.85
C LYS A 50 34.13 11.29 1.07
N PRO A 51 34.43 10.53 0.00
CA PRO A 51 34.96 9.18 0.18
C PRO A 51 36.31 9.28 0.90
N LYS A 52 36.54 8.42 1.89
CA LYS A 52 37.82 8.38 2.60
C LYS A 52 38.85 7.46 1.92
N GLY A 53 38.44 6.68 0.91
CA GLY A 53 39.30 5.75 0.16
C GLY A 53 39.66 6.24 -1.25
N SER A 54 40.27 5.36 -2.07
CA SER A 54 40.63 5.63 -3.47
C SER A 54 39.42 5.72 -4.41
N SER A 55 38.24 5.29 -3.95
CA SER A 55 36.98 5.36 -4.68
C SER A 55 36.60 6.81 -4.96
N ARG A 56 36.22 7.10 -6.20
CA ARG A 56 35.59 8.38 -6.59
C ARG A 56 34.11 8.12 -6.78
N PHE A 57 33.26 9.04 -6.31
CA PHE A 57 31.83 8.99 -6.63
C PHE A 57 31.58 9.75 -7.93
N THR A 58 30.64 9.24 -8.74
CA THR A 58 30.24 9.80 -10.03
C THR A 58 29.70 11.22 -9.90
N SER A 59 29.12 11.56 -8.75
CA SER A 59 28.69 12.91 -8.42
C SER A 59 29.42 13.42 -7.19
N LYS A 60 29.71 14.73 -7.20
CA LYS A 60 30.20 15.48 -6.03
C LYS A 60 29.13 16.42 -5.47
N SER A 61 27.94 16.41 -6.07
CA SER A 61 26.83 17.28 -5.68
C SER A 61 26.24 16.79 -4.35
N PRO A 62 25.92 17.69 -3.42
CA PRO A 62 25.37 17.31 -2.12
C PRO A 62 24.03 16.58 -2.28
N ILE A 63 23.76 15.67 -1.35
CA ILE A 63 22.45 15.03 -1.22
C ILE A 63 21.54 16.02 -0.53
N LEU A 64 20.40 16.27 -1.16
CA LEU A 64 19.46 17.29 -0.74
C LEU A 64 18.18 16.59 -0.32
N LEU A 65 17.89 16.61 0.98
CA LEU A 65 16.72 15.93 1.53
C LEU A 65 15.81 16.95 2.18
N LYS A 66 14.52 16.79 1.96
CA LYS A 66 13.51 17.52 2.71
C LYS A 66 13.30 16.87 4.08
N SER A 67 12.77 17.65 5.01
CA SER A 67 12.28 17.19 6.30
C SER A 67 10.75 17.19 6.27
N PRO A 68 10.05 16.11 6.69
CA PRO A 68 10.59 14.86 7.21
C PRO A 68 11.33 14.06 6.14
N ILE A 69 12.28 13.23 6.58
CA ILE A 69 13.07 12.40 5.68
C ILE A 69 12.17 11.34 5.07
N ASP A 70 11.92 11.48 3.77
CA ASP A 70 11.34 10.42 2.97
C ASP A 70 12.44 9.40 2.65
N LEU A 71 12.27 8.16 3.12
CA LEU A 71 13.25 7.10 2.94
C LEU A 71 13.40 6.66 1.48
N GLU A 72 12.37 6.80 0.66
CA GLU A 72 12.44 6.50 -0.76
C GLU A 72 13.09 7.65 -1.54
N ALA A 73 12.76 8.91 -1.22
CA ALA A 73 13.46 10.06 -1.79
C ALA A 73 14.94 10.07 -1.39
N MET A 74 15.24 9.75 -0.12
CA MET A 74 16.59 9.55 0.37
C MET A 74 17.28 8.39 -0.35
N ARG A 75 16.61 7.24 -0.47
CA ARG A 75 17.14 6.10 -1.24
C ARG A 75 17.47 6.51 -2.66
N LYS A 76 16.57 7.25 -3.32
CA LYS A 76 16.74 7.73 -4.69
C LYS A 76 17.93 8.68 -4.80
N GLU A 77 17.98 9.71 -3.97
CA GLU A 77 19.07 10.69 -3.93
C GLU A 77 20.43 10.03 -3.63
N LEU A 78 20.48 9.10 -2.67
CA LEU A 78 21.69 8.34 -2.35
C LEU A 78 22.09 7.43 -3.50
N ASN A 79 21.14 6.73 -4.12
CA ASN A 79 21.39 5.88 -5.29
C ASN A 79 21.82 6.69 -6.51
N GLU A 80 21.37 7.92 -6.66
CA GLU A 80 21.73 8.73 -7.82
C GLU A 80 23.10 9.38 -7.63
N LYS A 81 23.34 9.96 -6.46
CA LYS A 81 24.52 10.80 -6.21
C LYS A 81 25.72 10.02 -5.70
N LEU A 82 25.49 8.91 -5.00
CA LEU A 82 26.56 8.07 -4.48
C LEU A 82 26.73 6.84 -5.39
N GLN A 83 26.91 6.99 -6.69
CA GLN A 83 27.43 5.88 -7.52
C GLN A 83 28.95 5.96 -7.62
N ILE A 84 29.62 4.84 -7.83
CA ILE A 84 31.10 4.79 -7.85
C ILE A 84 31.57 4.97 -9.28
N GLU A 85 32.49 5.90 -9.51
CA GLU A 85 33.02 6.22 -10.83
C GLU A 85 33.84 5.04 -11.38
N GLY A 86 33.54 4.62 -12.60
CA GLY A 86 34.13 3.45 -13.24
C GLY A 86 33.43 2.12 -12.94
N ASP A 87 32.44 2.07 -12.03
CA ASP A 87 31.58 0.89 -11.89
C ASP A 87 30.63 0.80 -13.09
N THR A 88 30.71 -0.30 -13.84
CA THR A 88 29.88 -0.56 -15.02
C THR A 88 28.43 -0.93 -14.67
N ILE A 89 28.13 -1.13 -13.38
CA ILE A 89 26.82 -1.52 -12.87
C ILE A 89 26.39 -0.53 -11.81
N VAL A 90 25.21 0.07 -11.99
CA VAL A 90 24.58 0.95 -10.99
C VAL A 90 24.17 0.12 -9.78
N ARG A 91 24.68 0.45 -8.60
CA ARG A 91 24.43 -0.31 -7.37
C ARG A 91 23.45 0.44 -6.47
N ALA A 92 22.41 -0.25 -6.00
CA ALA A 92 21.48 0.36 -5.05
C ALA A 92 22.08 0.41 -3.65
N VAL A 93 22.07 1.55 -2.97
CA VAL A 93 22.31 1.68 -1.53
C VAL A 93 21.32 0.80 -0.75
N SER A 94 21.86 0.06 0.22
CA SER A 94 21.13 -0.90 1.02
C SER A 94 20.14 -0.23 1.96
N SER A 95 19.04 -0.93 2.26
CA SER A 95 18.02 -0.46 3.19
C SER A 95 18.59 -0.14 4.56
N ASN A 96 19.56 -0.92 5.06
CA ASN A 96 20.16 -0.69 6.38
C ASN A 96 20.94 0.63 6.42
N SER A 97 21.72 0.96 5.38
CA SER A 97 22.39 2.26 5.32
C SER A 97 21.40 3.42 5.18
N ILE A 98 20.25 3.20 4.52
CA ILE A 98 19.19 4.21 4.44
C ILE A 98 18.54 4.43 5.81
N TYR A 99 18.22 3.38 6.56
CA TYR A 99 17.66 3.49 7.91
C TYR A 99 18.66 4.07 8.92
N GLU A 100 19.92 3.63 8.89
CA GLU A 100 20.97 4.14 9.76
C GLU A 100 21.26 5.62 9.48
N LEU A 101 21.30 6.04 8.20
CA LEU A 101 21.49 7.44 7.86
C LEU A 101 20.26 8.29 8.18
N ALA A 102 19.04 7.79 7.94
CA ALA A 102 17.82 8.46 8.36
C ALA A 102 17.80 8.69 9.87
N TYR A 103 18.20 7.70 10.67
CA TYR A 103 18.37 7.85 12.11
C TYR A 103 19.42 8.91 12.46
N ILE A 104 20.60 8.89 11.82
CA ILE A 104 21.65 9.89 12.04
C ILE A 104 21.16 11.31 11.73
N LEU A 105 20.45 11.51 10.62
CA LEU A 105 19.97 12.84 10.23
C LEU A 105 18.84 13.33 11.13
N ASP A 106 17.94 12.44 11.56
CA ASP A 106 16.87 12.79 12.49
C ASP A 106 17.45 13.17 13.86
N THR A 107 18.57 12.55 14.27
CA THR A 107 19.35 12.96 15.46
C THR A 107 20.18 14.24 15.29
N ILE A 108 20.41 14.75 14.07
CA ILE A 108 21.13 16.00 13.83
C ILE A 108 20.18 17.20 13.73
N ARG A 109 18.99 17.00 13.15
CA ARG A 109 17.89 17.99 13.21
C ARG A 109 17.49 18.31 14.65
N LEU A 110 17.62 17.33 15.53
CA LEU A 110 17.41 17.45 16.97
C LEU A 110 18.79 17.36 17.64
N PRO A 111 19.62 18.43 17.62
CA PRO A 111 20.96 18.37 18.22
C PRO A 111 20.78 17.93 19.67
N VAL A 112 21.73 17.19 20.23
CA VAL A 112 21.68 16.57 21.58
C VAL A 112 21.75 17.62 22.71
N SER A 113 20.99 18.70 22.57
CA SER A 113 20.34 19.49 23.61
C SER A 113 18.83 19.45 23.34
N GLU A 114 18.13 18.60 24.10
CA GLU A 114 16.67 18.34 24.11
C GLU A 114 16.09 17.32 23.11
N ARG A 115 15.79 16.13 23.66
CA ARG A 115 14.69 15.20 23.33
C ARG A 115 15.01 14.00 22.43
N THR A 116 15.47 12.91 23.06
CA THR A 116 14.74 11.65 22.84
C THR A 116 13.28 11.87 23.29
N ILE A 117 12.30 11.31 22.61
CA ILE A 117 10.90 11.57 22.96
C ILE A 117 10.59 10.74 24.21
N ALA A 118 10.60 11.38 25.38
CA ALA A 118 10.19 10.73 26.63
C ALA A 118 8.89 9.93 26.44
N GLY A 119 8.89 8.67 26.86
CA GLY A 119 7.71 7.81 26.87
C GLY A 119 7.76 6.54 26.01
N ASP A 120 8.83 6.24 25.28
CA ASP A 120 8.87 5.03 24.45
C ASP A 120 9.33 3.79 25.25
N PHE A 121 8.55 2.72 25.21
CA PHE A 121 9.01 1.37 25.55
C PHE A 121 9.75 0.77 24.37
N ILE A 122 11.03 0.51 24.54
CA ILE A 122 11.82 -0.30 23.61
C ILE A 122 11.58 -1.75 23.98
N LEU A 123 11.13 -2.55 23.01
CA LEU A 123 10.80 -3.96 23.22
C LEU A 123 11.89 -4.86 22.66
N ASN A 124 12.13 -5.97 23.35
CA ASN A 124 12.89 -7.06 22.77
C ASN A 124 12.01 -7.94 21.89
N ASN A 125 12.61 -8.52 20.86
CA ASN A 125 11.91 -9.47 19.97
C ASN A 125 11.93 -10.90 20.51
N TYR A 126 12.89 -11.24 21.36
CA TYR A 126 13.09 -12.57 21.91
C TYR A 126 13.20 -12.50 23.42
N ILE A 127 12.68 -13.53 24.08
CA ILE A 127 12.72 -13.66 25.54
C ILE A 127 13.15 -15.06 25.91
N LYS A 128 13.82 -15.18 27.06
CA LYS A 128 14.13 -16.47 27.67
C LYS A 128 13.11 -16.82 28.75
N VAL A 129 12.64 -18.06 28.72
CA VAL A 129 11.76 -18.66 29.73
C VAL A 129 12.61 -19.40 30.75
N PHE A 130 12.27 -19.24 32.02
CA PHE A 130 12.99 -19.80 33.15
C PHE A 130 12.08 -20.70 33.97
N ASN A 131 12.62 -21.84 34.40
CA ASN A 131 12.00 -22.82 35.31
C ASN A 131 12.85 -23.09 36.57
N GLU A 132 14.05 -22.49 36.66
CA GLU A 132 15.02 -22.73 37.72
C GLU A 132 15.08 -21.60 38.77
N LYS A 133 15.67 -21.91 39.94
CA LYS A 133 15.79 -20.98 41.07
C LYS A 133 16.95 -19.99 40.94
N GLU A 134 17.99 -20.30 40.17
CA GLU A 134 19.17 -19.44 40.06
C GLU A 134 18.87 -18.25 39.13
N ILE A 135 19.18 -17.03 39.59
CA ILE A 135 18.80 -15.79 38.92
C ILE A 135 20.03 -15.18 38.26
N PRO A 136 20.28 -15.44 36.96
CA PRO A 136 21.31 -14.72 36.22
C PRO A 136 21.00 -13.22 36.21
N THR A 137 22.04 -12.38 36.20
CA THR A 137 21.83 -10.93 36.19
C THR A 137 21.15 -10.51 34.88
N HIS A 138 20.49 -9.34 34.86
CA HIS A 138 19.86 -8.83 33.65
C HIS A 138 20.84 -8.77 32.47
N LYS A 139 22.09 -8.37 32.73
CA LYS A 139 23.15 -8.31 31.72
C LYS A 139 23.43 -9.70 31.13
N ASP A 140 23.63 -10.71 31.97
CA ASP A 140 23.94 -12.07 31.52
C ASP A 140 22.79 -12.66 30.68
N ARG A 141 21.54 -12.41 31.10
CA ARG A 141 20.35 -12.84 30.34
C ARG A 141 20.30 -12.20 28.95
N GLN A 142 20.50 -10.89 28.87
CA GLN A 142 20.47 -10.16 27.59
C GLN A 142 21.62 -10.59 26.68
N GLU A 143 22.83 -10.76 27.22
CA GLU A 143 23.98 -11.27 26.46
C GLU A 143 23.70 -12.67 25.90
N GLN A 144 23.12 -13.57 26.70
CA GLN A 144 22.76 -14.91 26.23
C GLN A 144 21.70 -14.87 25.12
N ILE A 145 20.63 -14.07 25.30
CA ILE A 145 19.59 -13.91 24.28
C ILE A 145 20.21 -13.36 22.99
N GLN A 146 21.04 -12.32 23.10
CA GLN A 146 21.68 -11.69 21.95
C GLN A 146 22.62 -12.65 21.21
N GLN A 147 23.50 -13.35 21.93
CA GLN A 147 24.45 -14.32 21.35
C GLN A 147 23.74 -15.42 20.56
N LEU A 148 22.61 -15.93 21.08
CA LEU A 148 21.87 -17.01 20.44
C LEU A 148 20.95 -16.52 19.30
N THR A 149 20.41 -15.30 19.39
CA THR A 149 19.49 -14.76 18.38
C THR A 149 20.20 -14.04 17.22
N GLN A 150 21.43 -13.55 17.40
CA GLN A 150 22.19 -12.84 16.37
C GLN A 150 22.41 -13.65 15.07
N PRO A 151 22.76 -14.95 15.11
CA PRO A 151 22.85 -15.77 13.90
C PRO A 151 21.52 -15.86 13.15
N LEU A 152 20.40 -16.00 13.88
CA LEU A 152 19.07 -16.07 13.30
C LEU A 152 18.69 -14.74 12.64
N THR A 153 18.97 -13.61 13.29
CA THR A 153 18.77 -12.27 12.70
C THR A 153 19.57 -12.11 11.41
N THR A 154 20.82 -12.58 11.39
CA THR A 154 21.68 -12.51 10.20
C THR A 154 21.13 -13.39 9.06
N LEU A 155 20.66 -14.59 9.35
CA LEU A 155 20.04 -15.47 8.36
C LEU A 155 18.74 -14.88 7.80
N ASN A 156 17.90 -14.29 8.65
CA ASN A 156 16.67 -13.60 8.19
C ASN A 156 17.00 -12.43 7.25
N LEU A 157 18.01 -11.61 7.57
CA LEU A 157 18.48 -10.55 6.67
C LEU A 157 18.98 -11.10 5.33
N GLN A 158 19.61 -12.28 5.31
CA GLN A 158 20.00 -12.95 4.07
C GLN A 158 18.79 -13.45 3.28
N VAL A 159 17.75 -13.97 3.95
CA VAL A 159 16.49 -14.35 3.28
C VAL A 159 15.85 -13.13 2.63
N ASP A 160 15.74 -12.00 3.33
CA ASP A 160 15.19 -10.76 2.78
C ASP A 160 16.00 -10.29 1.57
N SER A 161 17.33 -10.33 1.67
CA SER A 161 18.25 -10.04 0.56
C SER A 161 18.06 -10.96 -0.64
N LEU A 162 17.85 -12.26 -0.43
CA LEU A 162 17.66 -13.22 -1.53
C LEU A 162 16.26 -13.08 -2.14
N ASN A 163 15.23 -12.83 -1.35
CA ASN A 163 13.88 -12.57 -1.85
C ASN A 163 13.85 -11.32 -2.74
N ALA A 164 14.57 -10.25 -2.35
CA ALA A 164 14.73 -9.07 -3.19
C ALA A 164 15.46 -9.40 -4.52
N ALA A 165 16.46 -10.28 -4.48
CA ALA A 165 17.16 -10.74 -5.68
C ALA A 165 16.27 -11.61 -6.59
N ILE A 166 15.46 -12.51 -6.01
CA ILE A 166 14.46 -13.30 -6.74
C ILE A 166 13.48 -12.38 -7.46
N PHE A 167 12.89 -11.43 -6.73
CA PHE A 167 11.95 -10.46 -7.31
C PHE A 167 12.57 -9.70 -8.49
N THR A 168 13.82 -9.26 -8.36
CA THR A 168 14.54 -8.57 -9.43
C THR A 168 14.75 -9.46 -10.66
N LEU A 169 15.17 -10.72 -10.46
CA LEU A 169 15.37 -11.66 -11.56
C LEU A 169 14.06 -12.08 -12.22
N GLU A 170 12.99 -12.28 -11.46
CA GLU A 170 11.65 -12.60 -11.98
C GLU A 170 11.11 -11.47 -12.85
N LYS A 171 11.33 -10.22 -12.43
CA LYS A 171 11.01 -9.03 -13.24
C LYS A 171 11.80 -9.02 -14.55
N ASN A 172 13.13 -9.16 -14.49
CA ASN A 172 13.97 -9.20 -15.69
C ASN A 172 13.57 -10.32 -16.65
N LEU A 173 13.25 -11.51 -16.10
CA LEU A 173 12.79 -12.65 -16.89
C LEU A 173 11.45 -12.37 -17.58
N SER A 174 10.49 -11.77 -16.87
CA SER A 174 9.21 -11.34 -17.42
C SER A 174 9.39 -10.34 -18.56
N ASP A 175 10.26 -9.34 -18.37
CA ASP A 175 10.52 -8.31 -19.39
C ASP A 175 11.16 -8.92 -20.64
N LYS A 176 12.11 -9.86 -20.46
CA LYS A 176 12.73 -10.60 -21.57
C LYS A 176 11.74 -11.52 -22.30
N ILE A 177 10.81 -12.14 -21.59
CA ILE A 177 9.75 -12.95 -22.23
C ILE A 177 8.85 -12.07 -23.11
N LYS A 178 8.49 -10.86 -22.65
CA LYS A 178 7.70 -9.92 -23.47
C LYS A 178 8.45 -9.47 -24.71
N GLU A 179 9.76 -9.22 -24.58
CA GLU A 179 10.63 -8.86 -25.70
C GLU A 179 10.68 -9.98 -26.76
N ILE A 180 10.88 -11.23 -26.33
CA ILE A 180 10.83 -12.41 -27.21
C ILE A 180 9.47 -12.52 -27.91
N SER A 181 8.36 -12.44 -27.18
CA SER A 181 7.02 -12.55 -27.79
C SER A 181 6.71 -11.43 -28.79
N SER A 182 7.24 -10.23 -28.57
CA SER A 182 7.13 -9.14 -29.54
C SER A 182 7.92 -9.43 -30.81
N LEU A 183 9.12 -10.00 -30.69
CA LEU A 183 9.95 -10.36 -31.84
C LEU A 183 9.38 -11.55 -32.61
N GLU A 184 8.84 -12.56 -31.92
CA GLU A 184 8.13 -13.68 -32.53
C GLU A 184 6.93 -13.20 -33.35
N GLY A 185 6.14 -12.26 -32.81
CA GLY A 185 5.04 -11.64 -33.55
C GLY A 185 5.50 -10.83 -34.78
N ASN A 186 6.65 -10.17 -34.70
CA ASN A 186 7.25 -9.48 -35.85
C ASN A 186 7.74 -10.48 -36.91
N LEU A 187 8.35 -11.60 -36.49
CA LEU A 187 8.81 -12.66 -37.40
C LEU A 187 7.62 -13.29 -38.13
N GLU A 188 6.53 -13.60 -37.43
CA GLU A 188 5.32 -14.15 -38.04
C GLU A 188 4.72 -13.20 -39.11
N ASN A 189 4.69 -11.89 -38.81
CA ASN A 189 4.25 -10.88 -39.79
C ASN A 189 5.16 -10.84 -41.03
N ILE A 190 6.47 -10.95 -40.84
CA ILE A 190 7.47 -10.98 -41.91
C ILE A 190 7.33 -12.24 -42.77
N GLU A 191 7.13 -13.41 -42.16
CA GLU A 191 6.88 -14.66 -42.88
C GLU A 191 5.58 -14.60 -43.70
N LEU A 192 4.53 -14.00 -43.13
CA LEU A 192 3.25 -13.81 -43.81
C LEU A 192 3.37 -12.84 -44.99
N GLU A 193 4.15 -11.77 -44.83
CA GLU A 193 4.48 -10.86 -45.93
C GLU A 193 5.29 -11.54 -47.03
N LYS A 194 6.31 -12.34 -46.67
CA LYS A 194 7.07 -13.14 -47.62
C LYS A 194 6.18 -14.11 -48.40
N LYS A 195 5.25 -14.79 -47.72
CA LYS A 195 4.29 -15.71 -48.35
C LYS A 195 3.33 -14.99 -49.29
N LYS A 196 2.88 -13.78 -48.95
CA LYS A 196 2.09 -12.92 -49.85
C LYS A 196 2.87 -12.55 -51.10
N ILE A 197 4.14 -12.16 -50.94
CA ILE A 197 5.02 -11.80 -52.05
C ILE A 197 5.33 -13.03 -52.95
N GLU A 198 5.49 -14.23 -52.37
CA GLU A 198 5.66 -15.48 -53.11
C GLU A 198 4.40 -15.88 -53.89
N LEU A 199 3.21 -15.69 -53.31
CA LEU A 199 1.93 -15.87 -54.02
C LEU A 199 1.77 -14.87 -55.18
N GLU A 200 2.15 -13.61 -54.97
CA GLU A 200 2.17 -12.58 -56.02
C GLU A 200 3.09 -13.02 -57.18
N LYS A 201 4.30 -13.51 -56.88
CA LYS A 201 5.24 -14.06 -57.86
C LYS A 201 4.68 -15.25 -58.62
N ALA A 202 4.03 -16.18 -57.92
CA ALA A 202 3.43 -17.37 -58.54
C ALA A 202 2.36 -16.99 -59.57
N SER A 203 1.48 -16.04 -59.22
CA SER A 203 0.43 -15.54 -60.14
C SER A 203 1.00 -14.86 -61.39
N LEU A 204 2.08 -14.07 -61.23
CA LEU A 204 2.77 -13.39 -62.33
C LEU A 204 3.48 -14.40 -63.26
N THR A 205 4.05 -15.46 -62.68
CA THR A 205 4.73 -16.53 -63.43
C THR A 205 3.75 -17.36 -64.24
N GLU A 206 2.57 -17.67 -63.67
CA GLU A 206 1.49 -18.36 -64.38
C GLU A 206 0.99 -17.54 -65.58
N ASN A 207 0.77 -16.23 -65.39
CA ASN A 207 0.39 -15.32 -66.47
C ASN A 207 1.45 -15.25 -67.59
N ALA A 208 2.74 -15.18 -67.22
CA ALA A 208 3.83 -15.20 -68.20
C ALA A 208 3.87 -16.51 -69.01
N ASN A 209 3.68 -17.66 -68.36
CA ASN A 209 3.66 -18.97 -69.00
C ASN A 209 2.45 -19.14 -69.94
N LYS A 210 1.29 -18.59 -69.57
CA LYS A 210 0.10 -18.58 -70.43
C LYS A 210 0.34 -17.78 -71.71
N SER A 211 0.91 -16.57 -71.61
CA SER A 211 1.30 -15.77 -72.78
C SER A 211 2.34 -16.46 -73.66
N ILE A 212 3.26 -17.25 -73.09
CA ILE A 212 4.24 -18.04 -73.85
C ILE A 212 3.55 -19.13 -74.69
N SER A 213 2.61 -19.87 -74.08
CA SER A 213 1.81 -20.90 -74.77
C SER A 213 0.96 -20.31 -75.91
N ASP A 214 0.36 -19.14 -75.70
CA ASP A 214 -0.48 -18.50 -76.71
C ASP A 214 0.36 -17.97 -77.88
N SER A 215 1.52 -17.38 -77.60
CA SER A 215 2.48 -16.97 -78.62
C SER A 215 2.99 -18.15 -79.46
N SER A 216 3.27 -19.32 -78.86
CA SER A 216 3.78 -20.47 -79.61
C SER A 216 2.73 -21.04 -80.58
N LYS A 217 1.45 -21.09 -80.18
CA LYS A 217 0.34 -21.52 -81.05
C LYS A 217 0.12 -20.59 -82.23
N ILE A 218 0.25 -19.28 -82.03
CA ILE A 218 0.15 -18.27 -83.10
C ILE A 218 1.28 -18.45 -84.13
N VAL A 219 2.52 -18.68 -83.68
CA VAL A 219 3.68 -18.91 -84.56
C VAL A 219 3.51 -20.18 -85.41
N GLU A 220 3.02 -21.27 -84.82
CA GLU A 220 2.73 -22.53 -85.53
C GLU A 220 1.72 -22.30 -86.68
N THR A 221 0.67 -21.54 -86.38
CA THR A 221 -0.42 -21.24 -87.32
C THR A 221 0.04 -20.36 -88.49
N ILE A 222 0.88 -19.35 -88.22
CA ILE A 222 1.51 -18.51 -89.26
C ILE A 222 2.39 -19.36 -90.20
N LYS A 223 3.15 -20.31 -89.67
CA LYS A 223 3.99 -21.23 -90.48
C LYS A 223 3.15 -22.09 -91.41
N GLN A 224 2.03 -22.64 -90.93
CA GLN A 224 1.13 -23.46 -91.75
C GLN A 224 0.49 -22.64 -92.88
N ARG A 225 -0.04 -21.45 -92.59
CA ARG A 225 -0.64 -20.56 -93.61
C ARG A 225 0.36 -20.14 -94.68
N SER A 226 1.61 -19.86 -94.28
CA SER A 226 2.69 -19.50 -95.22
C SER A 226 3.02 -20.65 -96.19
N LYS A 227 2.98 -21.91 -95.73
CA LYS A 227 3.14 -23.08 -96.61
C LYS A 227 1.97 -23.23 -97.60
N THR A 228 0.75 -22.95 -97.17
CA THR A 228 -0.45 -23.01 -98.03
C THR A 228 -0.39 -21.97 -99.15
N ILE A 229 -0.02 -20.74 -98.84
CA ILE A 229 0.16 -19.67 -99.84
C ILE A 229 1.20 -20.09 -100.89
N LEU A 230 2.37 -20.57 -100.45
CA LEU A 230 3.45 -21.00 -101.35
C LEU A 230 3.01 -22.13 -102.30
N LYS A 231 2.23 -23.10 -101.79
CA LYS A 231 1.69 -24.20 -102.60
C LYS A 231 0.69 -23.71 -103.65
N GLN A 232 -0.17 -22.75 -103.29
CA GLN A 232 -1.15 -22.17 -104.20
C GLN A 232 -0.49 -21.31 -105.28
N THR A 233 0.52 -20.50 -104.93
CA THR A 233 1.30 -19.71 -105.90
C THR A 233 1.99 -20.59 -106.94
N ASN A 234 2.63 -21.69 -106.52
CA ASN A 234 3.31 -22.60 -107.46
C ASN A 234 2.34 -23.30 -108.44
N GLN A 235 1.10 -23.57 -108.02
CA GLN A 235 0.05 -24.10 -108.92
C GLN A 235 -0.40 -23.06 -109.95
N PHE A 236 -0.37 -21.78 -109.58
CA PHE A 236 -0.74 -20.67 -110.44
C PHE A 236 0.25 -20.41 -111.57
N ASP A 237 1.55 -20.43 -111.26
CA ASP A 237 2.60 -20.22 -112.26
C ASP A 237 2.56 -21.28 -113.38
N SER A 238 2.14 -22.51 -113.04
CA SER A 238 1.99 -23.60 -114.01
C SER A 238 0.80 -23.40 -114.98
N LEU A 239 -0.30 -22.78 -114.52
CA LEU A 239 -1.48 -22.49 -115.35
C LEU A 239 -1.24 -21.30 -116.29
N GLU A 240 -0.49 -20.29 -115.84
CA GLU A 240 -0.11 -19.14 -116.66
C GLU A 240 0.81 -19.55 -117.82
N THR A 241 1.78 -20.43 -117.53
CA THR A 241 2.66 -21.02 -118.55
C THR A 241 1.86 -21.82 -119.60
N TYR A 242 0.84 -22.56 -119.16
CA TYR A 242 -0.02 -23.35 -120.05
C TYR A 242 -0.90 -22.47 -120.97
N GLN A 243 -1.44 -21.36 -120.45
CA GLN A 243 -2.22 -20.40 -121.23
C GLN A 243 -1.39 -19.75 -122.34
N GLN A 244 -0.14 -19.39 -122.06
CA GLN A 244 0.77 -18.82 -123.06
C GLN A 244 1.11 -19.82 -124.16
N LEU A 245 1.27 -21.11 -123.81
CA LEU A 245 1.50 -22.19 -124.76
C LEU A 245 0.32 -22.37 -125.72
N LEU A 246 -0.92 -22.40 -125.19
CA LEU A 246 -2.17 -22.51 -125.95
C LEU A 246 -2.34 -21.39 -126.99
N PHE A 247 -2.03 -20.14 -126.62
CA PHE A 247 -2.07 -19.00 -127.54
C PHE A 247 -1.05 -19.12 -128.69
N SER A 248 0.12 -19.67 -128.42
CA SER A 248 1.17 -19.86 -129.43
C SER A 248 0.81 -20.92 -130.48
N VAL A 249 0.03 -21.95 -130.09
CA VAL A 249 -0.43 -23.02 -130.98
C VAL A 249 -1.55 -22.54 -131.91
N ILE A 250 -2.53 -21.78 -131.41
CA ILE A 250 -3.63 -21.23 -132.23
C ILE A 250 -3.10 -20.34 -133.37
N LYS A 251 -2.03 -19.58 -133.11
CA LYS A 251 -1.43 -18.64 -134.08
C LYS A 251 -0.69 -19.33 -135.25
N ARG A 252 -0.32 -20.60 -135.11
CA ARG A 252 0.50 -21.35 -136.09
C ARG A 252 -0.30 -22.26 -137.03
N LEU A 253 -1.63 -22.31 -136.91
CA LEU A 253 -2.47 -23.09 -137.82
C LEU A 253 -2.62 -22.36 -139.18
N PRO A 254 -2.18 -22.96 -140.30
CA PRO A 254 -2.18 -22.32 -141.62
C PRO A 254 -3.60 -22.04 -142.13
N SER A 255 -3.78 -20.93 -142.86
CA SER A 255 -5.09 -20.46 -143.31
C SER A 255 -5.54 -20.96 -144.68
N ASP A 256 -4.64 -21.35 -145.61
CA ASP A 256 -5.05 -21.65 -146.99
C ASP A 256 -4.26 -22.77 -147.69
N SER A 257 -4.92 -23.34 -148.69
CA SER A 257 -4.74 -24.61 -149.39
C SER A 257 -3.47 -24.75 -150.23
N ILE A 258 -2.49 -25.52 -149.71
CA ILE A 258 -1.73 -26.58 -150.41
C ILE A 258 -1.06 -27.41 -149.30
N VAL A 259 -1.53 -28.63 -149.09
CA VAL A 259 -1.04 -29.55 -148.05
C VAL A 259 0.11 -30.37 -148.64
N THR A 260 1.34 -30.10 -148.21
CA THR A 260 2.52 -30.92 -148.51
C THR A 260 2.77 -31.92 -147.38
N SER A 261 3.59 -32.94 -147.62
CA SER A 261 3.95 -33.98 -146.63
C SER A 261 4.51 -33.43 -145.30
N GLN A 262 4.99 -32.17 -145.27
CA GLN A 262 5.37 -31.47 -144.03
C GLN A 262 4.19 -31.20 -143.09
N THR A 263 2.97 -30.97 -143.60
CA THR A 263 1.80 -30.65 -142.76
C THR A 263 1.36 -31.83 -141.89
N LYS A 264 1.61 -33.07 -142.32
CA LYS A 264 1.34 -34.28 -141.53
C LYS A 264 2.31 -34.41 -140.35
N ALA A 265 3.60 -34.14 -140.57
CA ALA A 265 4.60 -34.12 -139.50
C ALA A 265 4.33 -33.03 -138.45
N THR A 266 3.82 -31.86 -138.87
CA THR A 266 3.43 -30.78 -137.95
C THR A 266 2.18 -31.13 -137.14
N LEU A 267 1.18 -31.78 -137.75
CA LEU A 267 -0.04 -32.24 -137.04
C LEU A 267 0.27 -33.36 -136.04
N ASP A 268 1.14 -34.31 -136.39
CA ASP A 268 1.59 -35.36 -135.47
C ASP A 268 2.42 -34.77 -134.32
N SER A 269 3.22 -33.73 -134.59
CA SER A 269 3.95 -32.98 -133.55
C SER A 269 3.01 -32.21 -132.62
N ILE A 270 1.94 -31.59 -133.13
CA ILE A 270 0.93 -30.88 -132.33
C ILE A 270 0.11 -31.86 -131.48
N SER A 271 -0.26 -33.02 -132.03
CA SER A 271 -0.96 -34.09 -131.29
C SER A 271 -0.11 -34.62 -130.12
N ASN A 272 1.19 -34.83 -130.35
CA ASN A 272 2.12 -35.25 -129.30
C ASN A 272 2.34 -34.14 -128.24
N LEU A 273 2.36 -32.86 -128.64
CA LEU A 273 2.51 -31.73 -127.72
C LEU A 273 1.29 -31.56 -126.80
N ILE A 274 0.07 -31.79 -127.31
CA ILE A 274 -1.19 -31.74 -126.57
C ILE A 274 -1.30 -32.94 -125.60
N THR A 275 -0.79 -34.11 -125.99
CA THR A 275 -0.88 -35.33 -125.17
C THR A 275 0.16 -35.36 -124.03
N GLN A 276 1.32 -34.70 -124.19
CA GLN A 276 2.38 -34.68 -123.17
C GLN A 276 2.26 -33.56 -122.14
N ASN A 277 1.54 -32.47 -122.43
CA ASN A 277 1.52 -31.29 -121.56
C ASN A 277 0.16 -30.97 -120.92
N MET A 278 -0.89 -31.76 -121.14
CA MET A 278 -2.16 -31.52 -120.46
C MET A 278 -2.08 -31.93 -118.98
N PRO A 279 -2.38 -31.03 -118.02
CA PRO A 279 -2.53 -31.41 -116.62
C PRO A 279 -3.64 -32.46 -116.48
N ASN A 280 -3.43 -33.51 -115.67
CA ASN A 280 -4.39 -34.61 -115.42
C ASN A 280 -5.78 -34.17 -114.90
N SER A 281 -6.01 -32.87 -114.69
CA SER A 281 -7.25 -32.29 -114.17
C SER A 281 -8.24 -31.82 -115.26
N ILE A 282 -8.00 -32.11 -116.54
CA ILE A 282 -8.91 -31.74 -117.66
C ILE A 282 -9.25 -33.01 -118.47
N GLU A 283 -10.42 -33.60 -118.23
CA GLU A 283 -10.94 -34.73 -119.02
C GLU A 283 -11.55 -34.23 -120.33
N ILE A 284 -10.96 -34.58 -121.47
CA ILE A 284 -11.58 -34.45 -122.80
C ILE A 284 -11.43 -35.80 -123.53
N GLU A 285 -12.54 -36.32 -124.06
CA GLU A 285 -12.64 -37.62 -124.75
C GLU A 285 -11.57 -37.79 -125.84
N LYS A 286 -10.67 -38.76 -125.61
CA LYS A 286 -9.60 -39.13 -126.55
C LYS A 286 -10.15 -40.06 -127.65
N ASN A 287 -10.60 -39.51 -128.78
CA ASN A 287 -10.87 -40.31 -129.98
C ASN A 287 -9.72 -40.17 -131.01
N PRO A 288 -8.94 -41.23 -131.29
CA PRO A 288 -7.81 -41.16 -132.22
C PRO A 288 -8.30 -41.08 -133.68
N ILE A 289 -7.95 -40.00 -134.37
CA ILE A 289 -8.27 -39.78 -135.79
C ILE A 289 -7.27 -40.57 -136.64
N ARG A 290 -7.65 -41.76 -137.14
CA ARG A 290 -6.90 -42.50 -138.18
C ARG A 290 -7.22 -41.93 -139.57
N LEU A 291 -6.18 -41.54 -140.33
CA LEU A 291 -6.29 -41.05 -141.71
C LEU A 291 -5.73 -42.12 -142.67
N ASP A 292 -6.60 -42.89 -143.32
CA ASP A 292 -6.24 -43.82 -144.39
C ASP A 292 -5.98 -43.07 -145.70
N THR A 293 -4.90 -43.48 -146.38
CA THR A 293 -4.43 -42.91 -147.63
C THR A 293 -5.32 -43.36 -148.78
N VAL A 294 -6.20 -42.47 -149.25
CA VAL A 294 -6.60 -42.19 -150.65
C VAL A 294 -7.80 -41.23 -150.59
N THR A 295 -7.73 -40.10 -151.31
CA THR A 295 -8.66 -38.94 -151.35
C THR A 295 -8.47 -37.89 -150.24
N ILE A 296 -7.56 -36.92 -150.45
CA ILE A 296 -7.00 -36.05 -149.38
C ILE A 296 -7.53 -34.59 -149.33
N GLY A 297 -8.41 -34.12 -150.22
CA GLY A 297 -8.77 -32.69 -150.26
C GLY A 297 -9.73 -32.17 -149.16
N ALA A 298 -10.82 -32.88 -148.85
CA ALA A 298 -11.99 -32.25 -148.19
C ALA A 298 -12.20 -32.58 -146.69
N LYS A 299 -11.65 -33.69 -146.17
CA LYS A 299 -11.85 -34.10 -144.75
C LYS A 299 -10.90 -33.41 -143.76
N LEU A 300 -9.75 -32.90 -144.21
CA LEU A 300 -8.75 -32.30 -143.33
C LEU A 300 -9.20 -30.92 -142.80
N PHE A 301 -9.81 -30.10 -143.66
CA PHE A 301 -10.26 -28.74 -143.31
C PHE A 301 -11.32 -28.72 -142.21
N LYS A 302 -12.30 -29.65 -142.25
CA LYS A 302 -13.36 -29.76 -141.23
C LYS A 302 -12.81 -30.15 -139.84
N THR A 303 -11.63 -30.74 -139.79
CA THR A 303 -10.95 -31.13 -138.54
C THR A 303 -10.19 -29.95 -137.92
N ILE A 304 -9.62 -29.07 -138.74
CA ILE A 304 -8.90 -27.87 -138.29
C ILE A 304 -9.85 -26.86 -137.64
N ASP A 305 -11.04 -26.66 -138.19
CA ASP A 305 -12.03 -25.74 -137.61
C ASP A 305 -12.56 -26.22 -136.25
N LYS A 306 -12.77 -27.53 -136.08
CA LYS A 306 -13.15 -28.10 -134.76
C LYS A 306 -12.07 -27.87 -133.71
N LEU A 307 -10.79 -27.98 -134.07
CA LEU A 307 -9.67 -27.74 -133.16
C LEU A 307 -9.62 -26.28 -132.70
N ARG A 308 -9.91 -25.30 -133.57
CA ARG A 308 -9.97 -23.88 -133.17
C ARG A 308 -11.04 -23.60 -132.12
N VAL A 309 -12.22 -24.19 -132.25
CA VAL A 309 -13.32 -24.01 -131.28
C VAL A 309 -12.92 -24.57 -129.91
N ILE A 310 -12.43 -25.82 -129.87
CA ILE A 310 -12.00 -26.47 -128.62
C ILE A 310 -10.89 -25.67 -127.91
N LEU A 311 -9.90 -25.18 -128.66
CA LEU A 311 -8.80 -24.39 -128.08
C LEU A 311 -9.27 -23.03 -127.53
N SER A 312 -10.32 -22.43 -128.12
CA SER A 312 -10.90 -21.17 -127.63
C SER A 312 -11.69 -21.33 -126.32
N GLU A 313 -12.43 -22.44 -126.16
CA GLU A 313 -13.15 -22.75 -124.92
C GLU A 313 -12.18 -23.08 -123.77
N LEU A 314 -11.11 -23.83 -124.05
CA LEU A 314 -10.06 -24.14 -123.09
C LEU A 314 -9.38 -22.89 -122.52
N SER A 315 -9.15 -21.88 -123.37
CA SER A 315 -8.56 -20.59 -122.95
C SER A 315 -9.45 -19.83 -121.96
N LEU A 316 -10.77 -19.88 -122.15
CA LEU A 316 -11.74 -19.22 -121.26
C LEU A 316 -11.80 -19.89 -119.88
N VAL A 317 -11.76 -21.22 -119.83
CA VAL A 317 -11.75 -22.00 -118.58
C VAL A 317 -10.51 -21.70 -117.75
N VAL A 318 -9.32 -21.66 -118.38
CA VAL A 318 -8.06 -21.33 -117.69
C VAL A 318 -8.08 -19.90 -117.14
N LYS A 319 -8.64 -18.93 -117.88
CA LYS A 319 -8.75 -17.54 -117.43
C LYS A 319 -9.63 -17.37 -116.19
N ASN A 320 -10.74 -18.11 -116.09
CA ASN A 320 -11.62 -18.07 -114.92
C ASN A 320 -10.99 -18.74 -113.70
N ALA A 321 -10.32 -19.90 -113.88
CA ALA A 321 -9.57 -20.55 -112.82
C ALA A 321 -8.45 -19.65 -112.25
N MET A 322 -7.84 -18.80 -113.09
CA MET A 322 -6.84 -17.84 -112.64
C MET A 322 -7.41 -16.69 -111.79
N LYS A 323 -8.68 -16.31 -111.98
CA LYS A 323 -9.30 -15.24 -111.18
C LYS A 323 -9.60 -15.72 -109.76
N ASP A 324 -10.22 -16.88 -109.62
CA ASP A 324 -10.67 -17.41 -108.33
C ASP A 324 -9.53 -17.71 -107.35
N GLY A 325 -8.38 -18.19 -107.83
CA GLY A 325 -7.28 -18.47 -106.91
C GLY A 325 -6.43 -17.25 -106.54
N LYS A 326 -6.43 -16.16 -107.34
CA LYS A 326 -5.85 -14.88 -106.90
C LYS A 326 -6.61 -14.29 -105.70
N GLU A 327 -7.93 -14.43 -105.67
CA GLU A 327 -8.76 -13.99 -104.53
C GLU A 327 -8.51 -14.84 -103.27
N LYS A 328 -8.32 -16.16 -103.41
CA LYS A 328 -7.99 -17.05 -102.27
C LYS A 328 -6.62 -16.78 -101.66
N ILE A 329 -5.60 -16.44 -102.48
CA ILE A 329 -4.27 -16.06 -101.99
C ILE A 329 -4.36 -14.76 -101.16
N SER A 330 -5.04 -13.73 -101.68
CA SER A 330 -5.21 -12.44 -101.00
C SER A 330 -5.92 -12.56 -99.64
N SER A 331 -6.99 -13.38 -99.57
CA SER A 331 -7.69 -13.67 -98.31
C SER A 331 -6.79 -14.34 -97.27
N THR A 332 -6.00 -15.34 -97.68
CA THR A 332 -5.08 -16.08 -96.78
C THR A 332 -3.94 -15.19 -96.27
N GLU A 333 -3.51 -14.22 -97.07
CA GLU A 333 -2.43 -13.29 -96.71
C GLU A 333 -2.86 -12.23 -95.68
N ASN A 334 -4.12 -11.80 -95.72
CA ASN A 334 -4.71 -10.92 -94.71
C ASN A 334 -4.83 -11.61 -93.34
N GLU A 335 -5.25 -12.88 -93.30
CA GLU A 335 -5.26 -13.66 -92.05
C GLU A 335 -3.87 -13.76 -91.42
N ARG A 336 -2.83 -13.96 -92.26
CA ARG A 336 -1.43 -14.02 -91.79
C ARG A 336 -0.99 -12.72 -91.09
N ARG A 337 -1.37 -11.55 -91.65
CA ARG A 337 -1.03 -10.24 -91.09
C ARG A 337 -1.71 -9.99 -89.74
N GLN A 338 -2.98 -10.39 -89.59
CA GLN A 338 -3.69 -10.28 -88.31
C GLN A 338 -3.05 -11.13 -87.21
N LEU A 339 -2.62 -12.35 -87.54
CA LEU A 339 -1.92 -13.24 -86.60
C LEU A 339 -0.54 -12.68 -86.20
N GLN A 340 0.18 -12.02 -87.12
CA GLN A 340 1.44 -11.34 -86.78
C GLN A 340 1.25 -10.19 -85.78
N TYR A 341 0.17 -9.42 -85.90
CA TYR A 341 -0.13 -8.36 -84.95
C TYR A 341 -0.42 -8.90 -83.54
N GLN A 342 -1.20 -9.98 -83.44
CA GLN A 342 -1.49 -10.64 -82.16
C GLN A 342 -0.23 -11.18 -81.46
N LEU A 343 0.73 -11.69 -82.23
CA LEU A 343 2.01 -12.17 -81.71
C LEU A 343 2.83 -11.05 -81.04
N VAL A 344 2.85 -9.85 -81.63
CA VAL A 344 3.57 -8.69 -81.08
C VAL A 344 2.96 -8.24 -79.75
N LEU A 345 1.63 -8.22 -79.66
CA LEU A 345 0.89 -7.90 -78.42
C LEU A 345 1.21 -8.89 -77.30
N SER A 346 1.16 -10.20 -77.59
CA SER A 346 1.47 -11.25 -76.61
C SER A 346 2.93 -11.18 -76.11
N ASN A 347 3.88 -10.90 -77.00
CA ASN A 347 5.29 -10.73 -76.61
C ASN A 347 5.52 -9.48 -75.75
N THR A 348 4.75 -8.40 -75.98
CA THR A 348 4.82 -7.18 -75.15
C THR A 348 4.29 -7.45 -73.74
N GLN A 349 3.20 -8.21 -73.61
CA GLN A 349 2.65 -8.62 -72.31
C GLN A 349 3.64 -9.51 -71.53
N ARG A 350 4.33 -10.42 -72.23
CA ARG A 350 5.40 -11.25 -71.65
C ARG A 350 6.54 -10.41 -71.06
N SER A 351 7.02 -9.38 -71.77
CA SER A 351 8.11 -8.53 -71.28
C SER A 351 7.74 -7.83 -69.97
N ARG A 352 6.51 -7.28 -69.89
CA ARG A 352 6.01 -6.61 -68.69
C ARG A 352 5.87 -7.57 -67.50
N ALA A 353 5.42 -8.81 -67.74
CA ALA A 353 5.33 -9.82 -66.70
C ALA A 353 6.71 -10.20 -66.13
N LEU A 354 7.74 -10.31 -66.98
CA LEU A 354 9.12 -10.60 -66.55
C LEU A 354 9.75 -9.46 -65.75
N GLU A 355 9.50 -8.21 -66.13
CA GLU A 355 9.93 -7.03 -65.36
C GLU A 355 9.26 -6.98 -63.98
N ALA A 356 7.96 -7.29 -63.91
CA ALA A 356 7.22 -7.38 -62.65
C ALA A 356 7.80 -8.47 -61.72
N ILE A 357 8.07 -9.67 -62.25
CA ILE A 357 8.71 -10.78 -61.49
C ILE A 357 10.07 -10.34 -60.94
N THR A 358 10.88 -9.63 -61.73
CA THR A 358 12.21 -9.15 -61.31
C THR A 358 12.13 -8.12 -60.18
N SER A 359 11.09 -7.29 -60.15
CA SER A 359 10.87 -6.32 -59.06
C SER A 359 10.40 -7.00 -57.77
N VAL A 360 9.61 -8.06 -57.88
CA VAL A 360 9.21 -8.91 -56.75
C VAL A 360 10.41 -9.63 -56.14
N ASP A 361 11.33 -10.15 -56.96
CA ASP A 361 12.57 -10.80 -56.47
C ASP A 361 13.45 -9.85 -55.64
N LYS A 362 13.53 -8.57 -56.04
CA LYS A 362 14.23 -7.55 -55.24
C LYS A 362 13.53 -7.22 -53.92
N ARG A 363 12.20 -7.36 -53.83
CA ARG A 363 11.45 -7.21 -52.58
C ARG A 363 11.68 -8.38 -51.64
N ILE A 364 11.69 -9.62 -52.15
CA ILE A 364 11.99 -10.83 -51.35
C ILE A 364 13.40 -10.76 -50.75
N ALA A 365 14.40 -10.28 -51.51
CA ALA A 365 15.77 -10.16 -51.04
C ALA A 365 15.98 -9.11 -49.92
N LYS A 366 15.02 -8.20 -49.70
CA LYS A 366 15.07 -7.16 -48.66
C LYS A 366 14.34 -7.55 -47.36
N VAL A 367 13.73 -8.73 -47.30
CA VAL A 367 13.01 -9.19 -46.10
C VAL A 367 14.02 -9.74 -45.09
N GLU A 368 14.33 -8.96 -44.05
CA GLU A 368 15.38 -9.21 -43.04
C GLU A 368 14.97 -10.22 -41.93
N ALA A 369 14.49 -11.41 -42.31
CA ALA A 369 14.22 -12.49 -41.35
C ALA A 369 15.43 -12.95 -40.49
N PRO A 370 16.68 -13.07 -41.01
CA PRO A 370 17.76 -13.67 -40.25
C PRO A 370 18.30 -12.80 -39.10
N ILE A 371 18.02 -11.49 -39.10
CA ILE A 371 18.42 -10.60 -38.00
C ILE A 371 17.53 -10.84 -36.77
N ILE A 372 16.21 -10.96 -36.98
CA ILE A 372 15.24 -11.19 -35.91
C ILE A 372 15.41 -12.59 -35.29
N GLU A 373 15.74 -13.60 -36.10
CA GLU A 373 16.06 -14.95 -35.61
C GLU A 373 17.30 -14.97 -34.71
N ALA A 374 18.35 -14.20 -35.05
CA ALA A 374 19.56 -14.08 -34.24
C ALA A 374 19.27 -13.38 -32.89
N ASP A 375 18.44 -12.33 -32.90
CA ASP A 375 18.04 -11.61 -31.68
C ASP A 375 17.17 -12.49 -30.76
N ILE A 376 16.23 -13.26 -31.32
CA ILE A 376 15.43 -14.25 -30.55
C ILE A 376 16.35 -15.30 -29.92
N ALA A 377 17.35 -15.81 -30.64
CA ALA A 377 18.30 -16.80 -30.12
C ALA A 377 19.18 -16.21 -28.99
N ALA A 378 19.64 -14.97 -29.14
CA ALA A 378 20.41 -14.26 -28.10
C ALA A 378 19.59 -14.06 -26.83
N LEU A 379 18.35 -13.57 -26.95
CA LEU A 379 17.43 -13.40 -25.82
C LEU A 379 17.03 -14.75 -25.19
N GLY A 380 16.94 -15.81 -25.98
CA GLY A 380 16.73 -17.18 -25.50
C GLY A 380 17.87 -17.67 -24.59
N ASN A 381 19.12 -17.36 -24.93
CA ASN A 381 20.29 -17.66 -24.10
C ASN A 381 20.30 -16.83 -22.80
N GLU A 382 19.95 -15.54 -22.87
CA GLU A 382 19.79 -14.69 -21.67
C GLU A 382 18.69 -15.20 -20.74
N LYS A 383 17.54 -15.61 -21.29
CA LYS A 383 16.44 -16.25 -20.54
C LYS A 383 16.91 -17.51 -19.81
N LYS A 384 17.74 -18.33 -20.47
CA LYS A 384 18.31 -19.55 -19.87
C LYS A 384 19.26 -19.22 -18.71
N ASP A 385 20.13 -18.23 -18.87
CA ASP A 385 21.03 -17.77 -17.80
C ASP A 385 20.26 -17.20 -16.59
N LEU A 386 19.24 -16.36 -16.83
CA LEU A 386 18.38 -15.82 -15.77
C LEU A 386 17.70 -16.95 -14.98
N ASN A 387 17.18 -17.97 -15.65
CA ASN A 387 16.58 -19.13 -15.00
C ASN A 387 17.59 -19.93 -14.17
N LEU A 388 18.82 -20.12 -14.66
CA LEU A 388 19.89 -20.79 -13.90
C LEU A 388 20.26 -20.00 -12.63
N ARG A 389 20.40 -18.67 -12.73
CA ARG A 389 20.65 -17.79 -11.57
C ARG A 389 19.51 -17.87 -10.56
N LEU A 390 18.26 -17.85 -11.03
CA LEU A 390 17.07 -17.94 -10.20
C LEU A 390 17.00 -19.29 -9.47
N ALA A 391 17.30 -20.39 -10.15
CA ALA A 391 17.40 -21.73 -9.54
C ALA A 391 18.51 -21.79 -8.48
N ALA A 392 19.68 -21.18 -8.75
CA ALA A 392 20.77 -21.12 -7.78
C ALA A 392 20.39 -20.31 -6.53
N ILE A 393 19.70 -19.17 -6.68
CA ILE A 393 19.21 -18.36 -5.56
C ILE A 393 18.15 -19.12 -4.76
N ARG A 394 17.18 -19.78 -5.41
CA ARG A 394 16.18 -20.61 -4.72
C ARG A 394 16.83 -21.77 -3.95
N LYS A 395 17.85 -22.42 -4.52
CA LYS A 395 18.64 -23.45 -3.82
C LYS A 395 19.32 -22.88 -2.58
N ARG A 396 19.95 -21.70 -2.68
CA ARG A 396 20.58 -21.02 -1.54
C ARG A 396 19.55 -20.63 -0.47
N LEU A 397 18.38 -20.12 -0.87
CA LEU A 397 17.29 -19.76 0.03
C LEU A 397 16.79 -20.99 0.81
N LYS A 398 16.69 -22.15 0.16
CA LYS A 398 16.37 -23.41 0.85
C LYS A 398 17.39 -23.75 1.94
N VAL A 399 18.69 -23.68 1.64
CA VAL A 399 19.77 -23.94 2.61
C VAL A 399 19.72 -22.96 3.79
N ILE A 400 19.44 -21.69 3.53
CA ILE A 400 19.29 -20.68 4.57
C ILE A 400 18.05 -20.95 5.42
N ASN A 401 16.92 -21.33 4.83
CA ASN A 401 15.71 -21.71 5.56
C ASN A 401 15.93 -22.95 6.43
N ASP A 402 16.68 -23.94 5.94
CA ASP A 402 17.08 -25.11 6.75
C ASP A 402 17.98 -24.69 7.92
N SER A 403 18.88 -23.72 7.70
CA SER A 403 19.73 -23.13 8.74
C SER A 403 18.91 -22.33 9.76
N ILE A 404 17.92 -21.55 9.32
CA ILE A 404 16.95 -20.85 10.18
C ILE A 404 16.23 -21.86 11.04
N ARG A 405 15.68 -22.93 10.46
CA ARG A 405 14.99 -23.99 11.21
C ARG A 405 15.90 -24.66 12.24
N SER A 406 17.17 -24.90 11.90
CA SER A 406 18.16 -25.42 12.84
C SER A 406 18.45 -24.44 13.98
N GLN A 407 18.60 -23.14 13.70
CA GLN A 407 18.80 -22.12 14.72
C GLN A 407 17.55 -21.93 15.60
N THR A 408 16.34 -21.95 15.05
CA THR A 408 15.09 -21.93 15.82
C THR A 408 15.03 -23.10 16.79
N LYS A 409 15.37 -24.32 16.37
CA LYS A 409 15.45 -25.47 17.28
C LYS A 409 16.47 -25.28 18.41
N LYS A 410 17.61 -24.63 18.13
CA LYS A 410 18.60 -24.29 19.17
C LYS A 410 18.04 -23.27 20.17
N LEU A 411 17.30 -22.27 19.69
CA LEU A 411 16.60 -21.31 20.56
C LEU A 411 15.54 -22.00 21.42
N ASP A 412 14.70 -22.85 20.83
CA ASP A 412 13.67 -23.60 21.56
C ASP A 412 14.28 -24.51 22.64
N SER A 413 15.44 -25.13 22.34
CA SER A 413 16.20 -25.95 23.28
C SER A 413 16.80 -25.13 24.42
N ALA A 414 17.18 -23.88 24.14
CA ALA A 414 17.63 -22.91 25.14
C ALA A 414 16.48 -22.19 25.87
N SER A 415 15.23 -22.58 25.60
CA SER A 415 14.01 -21.93 26.08
C SER A 415 13.93 -20.43 25.73
N ILE A 416 14.41 -20.06 24.55
CA ILE A 416 14.34 -18.71 24.00
C ILE A 416 13.31 -18.68 22.90
N PHE A 417 12.32 -17.80 23.02
CA PHE A 417 11.19 -17.72 22.12
C PHE A 417 11.01 -16.30 21.59
N GLN A 418 10.50 -16.19 20.36
CA GLN A 418 10.09 -14.90 19.82
C GLN A 418 8.80 -14.43 20.49
N ILE A 419 8.75 -13.17 20.92
CA ILE A 419 7.51 -12.58 21.41
C ILE A 419 6.56 -12.37 20.22
N ASN A 420 5.38 -12.98 20.27
CA ASN A 420 4.39 -12.84 19.20
C ASN A 420 3.47 -11.63 19.46
N LYS A 421 2.92 -11.53 20.67
CA LYS A 421 1.99 -10.46 21.04
C LYS A 421 2.28 -9.94 22.43
N LEU A 422 2.19 -8.63 22.58
CA LEU A 422 2.29 -7.93 23.85
C LEU A 422 1.01 -7.13 24.10
N SER A 423 0.42 -7.30 25.27
CA SER A 423 -0.67 -6.44 25.76
C SER A 423 -0.24 -5.77 27.06
N VAL A 424 -0.44 -4.46 27.19
CA VAL A 424 -0.09 -3.69 28.38
C VAL A 424 -1.26 -2.78 28.75
N GLN A 425 -1.65 -2.82 30.02
CA GLN A 425 -2.61 -1.91 30.63
C GLN A 425 -1.89 -1.15 31.74
N ILE A 426 -1.89 0.17 31.62
CA ILE A 426 -1.30 1.08 32.59
C ILE A 426 -2.44 1.90 33.18
N GLU A 427 -2.55 1.89 34.50
CA GLU A 427 -3.49 2.75 35.21
C GLU A 427 -2.87 3.31 36.50
N ARG A 428 -3.17 4.58 36.80
CA ARG A 428 -2.82 5.25 38.04
C ARG A 428 -1.32 5.15 38.38
N GLY A 429 -0.46 5.13 37.36
CA GLY A 429 0.99 4.99 37.54
C GLY A 429 1.45 3.57 37.88
N PHE A 430 0.63 2.55 37.57
CA PHE A 430 0.97 1.12 37.67
C PHE A 430 0.76 0.43 36.33
N ILE A 431 1.64 -0.50 35.97
CA ILE A 431 1.33 -1.55 35.00
C ILE A 431 0.41 -2.53 35.72
N GLU A 432 -0.89 -2.32 35.56
CA GLU A 432 -1.94 -3.18 36.14
C GLU A 432 -1.90 -4.56 35.50
N ARG A 433 -1.68 -4.61 34.18
CA ARG A 433 -1.60 -5.85 33.43
C ARG A 433 -0.57 -5.74 32.32
N ILE A 434 0.33 -6.72 32.24
CA ILE A 434 1.17 -6.98 31.09
C ILE A 434 1.02 -8.45 30.73
N GLN A 435 0.83 -8.73 29.45
CA GLN A 435 0.69 -10.08 28.92
C GLN A 435 1.59 -10.27 27.73
N VAL A 436 2.42 -11.30 27.81
CA VAL A 436 3.41 -11.64 26.80
C VAL A 436 3.04 -13.01 26.26
N ASN A 437 2.65 -13.05 24.99
CA ASN A 437 2.29 -14.28 24.32
C ASN A 437 3.49 -14.80 23.53
N ILE A 438 3.94 -16.00 23.87
CA ILE A 438 4.98 -16.71 23.14
C ILE A 438 4.43 -18.00 22.54
N PRO A 439 4.94 -18.46 21.39
CA PRO A 439 4.56 -19.76 20.86
C PRO A 439 4.97 -20.88 21.83
N THR A 440 4.07 -21.85 22.04
CA THR A 440 4.43 -23.09 22.73
C THR A 440 5.34 -23.94 21.85
N LYS A 441 6.08 -24.88 22.46
CA LYS A 441 6.92 -25.86 21.74
C LYS A 441 6.15 -26.69 20.69
N TYR A 442 4.82 -26.74 20.78
CA TYR A 442 3.93 -27.54 19.91
C TYR A 442 3.11 -26.70 18.89
N GLY A 443 3.50 -25.44 18.67
CA GLY A 443 3.23 -24.72 17.41
C GLY A 443 1.93 -23.95 17.32
N ASP A 444 0.80 -24.47 17.81
CA ASP A 444 -0.51 -23.84 17.60
C ASP A 444 -1.08 -23.11 18.83
N GLN A 445 -0.51 -23.37 20.01
CA GLN A 445 -0.91 -22.74 21.26
C GLN A 445 0.09 -21.67 21.69
N TYR A 446 -0.38 -20.69 22.45
CA TYR A 446 0.47 -19.67 23.06
C TYR A 446 0.56 -19.90 24.56
N ASP A 447 1.77 -19.80 25.08
CA ASP A 447 1.95 -19.61 26.51
C ASP A 447 1.85 -18.11 26.82
N ILE A 448 1.18 -17.78 27.93
CA ILE A 448 0.86 -16.41 28.32
C ILE A 448 1.52 -16.12 29.65
N PHE A 449 2.48 -15.21 29.62
CA PHE A 449 3.16 -14.72 30.82
C PHE A 449 2.55 -13.40 31.25
N GLU A 450 2.19 -13.29 32.53
CA GLU A 450 1.56 -12.09 33.07
C GLU A 450 2.07 -11.71 34.46
N ASN A 451 1.88 -10.44 34.83
CA ASN A 451 2.17 -9.99 36.17
C ASN A 451 1.08 -10.48 37.14
N ILE A 452 1.53 -10.99 38.29
CA ILE A 452 0.67 -11.49 39.37
C ILE A 452 0.01 -10.31 40.12
N PHE A 453 0.72 -9.20 40.28
CA PHE A 453 0.27 -8.00 40.98
C PHE A 453 0.65 -6.73 40.21
N ALA A 454 0.06 -5.58 40.56
CA ALA A 454 0.29 -4.31 39.88
C ALA A 454 1.74 -3.83 40.07
N ILE A 455 2.43 -3.53 38.97
CA ILE A 455 3.84 -3.13 39.00
C ILE A 455 3.90 -1.61 38.97
N GLY A 456 4.40 -0.99 40.04
CA GLY A 456 4.53 0.47 40.08
C GLY A 456 5.37 0.99 38.91
N PHE A 457 4.97 2.12 38.34
CA PHE A 457 5.60 2.73 37.17
C PHE A 457 5.56 4.27 37.25
N SER A 458 6.09 4.84 38.34
CA SER A 458 6.11 6.31 38.56
C SER A 458 7.49 6.89 38.92
N SER A 459 8.52 6.05 39.05
CA SER A 459 9.87 6.51 39.42
C SER A 459 10.98 5.70 38.75
N ILE A 460 12.18 6.27 38.65
CA ILE A 460 13.38 5.56 38.18
C ILE A 460 13.66 4.31 39.02
N LYS A 461 13.41 4.38 40.34
CA LYS A 461 13.59 3.22 41.23
C LYS A 461 12.65 2.08 40.83
N ASN A 462 11.44 2.39 40.37
CA ASN A 462 10.51 1.39 39.89
C ASN A 462 11.00 0.75 38.60
N PHE A 463 11.51 1.56 37.65
CA PHE A 463 12.09 1.04 36.42
C PHE A 463 13.27 0.11 36.69
N LYS A 464 14.17 0.47 37.62
CA LYS A 464 15.26 -0.41 38.05
C LYS A 464 14.78 -1.76 38.62
N LYS A 465 13.58 -1.82 39.18
CA LYS A 465 12.99 -3.09 39.68
C LYS A 465 12.55 -4.01 38.54
N PHE A 466 12.33 -3.52 37.31
CA PHE A 466 11.91 -4.35 36.18
C PHE A 466 12.89 -5.50 35.91
N ALA A 467 14.19 -5.28 36.18
CA ALA A 467 15.24 -6.28 36.09
C ALA A 467 14.95 -7.56 36.91
N ASN A 468 14.20 -7.43 37.99
CA ASN A 468 13.89 -8.49 38.94
C ASN A 468 12.40 -8.82 39.01
N THR A 469 11.54 -8.08 38.30
CA THR A 469 10.11 -8.34 38.25
C THR A 469 9.84 -9.53 37.33
N LYS A 470 9.20 -10.57 37.87
CA LYS A 470 8.82 -11.78 37.13
C LYS A 470 7.40 -11.63 36.56
N LEU A 471 7.22 -12.10 35.33
CA LEU A 471 5.93 -12.39 34.73
C LEU A 471 5.80 -13.91 34.70
N VAL A 472 4.74 -14.45 35.26
CA VAL A 472 4.58 -15.89 35.48
C VAL A 472 3.63 -16.46 34.43
N SER A 473 3.92 -17.68 33.97
CA SER A 473 3.06 -18.41 33.04
C SER A 473 1.70 -18.66 33.67
N ARG A 474 0.64 -18.66 32.84
CA ARG A 474 -0.70 -19.05 33.27
C ARG A 474 -0.84 -20.56 33.46
N PHE A 475 -0.03 -21.36 32.76
CA PHE A 475 -0.23 -22.79 32.61
C PHE A 475 0.92 -23.64 33.17
N SER A 476 2.04 -23.02 33.55
CA SER A 476 3.19 -23.68 34.17
C SER A 476 3.80 -22.84 35.29
N ASP A 477 4.76 -23.41 36.01
CA ASP A 477 5.58 -22.69 37.00
C ASP A 477 6.69 -21.85 36.35
N ASP A 478 6.69 -21.74 35.02
CA ASP A 478 7.68 -20.98 34.28
C ASP A 478 7.47 -19.48 34.44
N PHE A 479 8.54 -18.72 34.28
CA PHE A 479 8.48 -17.26 34.30
C PHE A 479 9.45 -16.61 33.31
N ILE A 480 9.19 -15.34 33.01
CA ILE A 480 10.09 -14.44 32.26
C ILE A 480 10.34 -13.18 33.08
N TYR A 481 11.40 -12.44 32.78
CA TYR A 481 11.65 -11.15 33.43
C TYR A 481 11.06 -9.99 32.62
N LEU A 482 10.46 -9.04 33.33
CA LEU A 482 9.87 -7.85 32.72
C LEU A 482 10.89 -7.02 31.93
N SER A 483 12.13 -6.91 32.41
CA SER A 483 13.23 -6.24 31.70
C SER A 483 13.58 -6.91 30.37
N ASP A 484 13.33 -8.21 30.25
CA ASP A 484 13.62 -8.94 29.03
C ASP A 484 12.53 -8.70 27.98
N VAL A 485 11.37 -8.19 28.39
CA VAL A 485 10.28 -7.75 27.52
C VAL A 485 10.43 -6.27 27.17
N ILE A 486 10.60 -5.42 28.18
CA ILE A 486 10.79 -3.98 28.08
C ILE A 486 12.27 -3.68 28.28
N ALA A 487 13.01 -3.65 27.16
CA ALA A 487 14.46 -3.43 27.14
C ALA A 487 14.85 -2.06 27.71
N ASN A 488 14.08 -1.03 27.37
CA ASN A 488 14.30 0.31 27.88
C ASN A 488 13.00 1.11 27.96
N TYR A 489 13.01 2.14 28.80
CA TYR A 489 11.99 3.18 28.83
C TYR A 489 12.69 4.54 28.82
N ASP A 490 12.40 5.37 27.82
CA ASP A 490 12.92 6.72 27.79
C ASP A 490 12.22 7.58 28.86
N ASN A 491 12.94 7.77 29.97
CA ASN A 491 12.47 8.42 31.18
C ASN A 491 12.80 9.92 31.22
N LEU A 492 12.91 10.59 30.08
CA LEU A 492 13.17 12.03 30.07
C LEU A 492 12.06 12.83 30.79
N LEU A 493 12.48 13.68 31.71
CA LEU A 493 11.59 14.60 32.43
C LEU A 493 11.13 15.72 31.50
N LYS A 494 9.86 16.11 31.62
CA LYS A 494 9.32 17.28 30.93
C LYS A 494 8.84 18.32 31.93
N GLY A 495 9.42 19.51 31.89
CA GLY A 495 9.07 20.61 32.78
C GLY A 495 9.50 20.36 34.23
N PHE A 496 8.68 20.82 35.18
CA PHE A 496 8.96 20.74 36.63
C PHE A 496 8.41 19.47 37.30
N THR A 497 8.03 18.45 36.52
CA THR A 497 7.54 17.19 37.09
C THR A 497 8.71 16.21 37.26
N ARG A 498 8.74 15.50 38.40
CA ARG A 498 9.59 14.31 38.60
C ARG A 498 8.76 13.03 38.45
N ASP A 499 7.64 13.13 37.72
CA ASP A 499 6.73 12.03 37.47
C ASP A 499 7.09 11.38 36.13
N PHE A 500 7.39 10.09 36.20
CA PHE A 500 7.73 9.28 35.04
C PHE A 500 6.56 8.42 34.57
N SER A 501 5.39 8.52 35.21
CA SER A 501 4.22 7.74 34.83
C SER A 501 3.69 8.17 33.45
N PRO A 502 3.44 7.22 32.55
CA PRO A 502 2.69 7.51 31.33
C PRO A 502 1.21 7.75 31.67
N ALA A 503 0.47 8.23 30.68
CA ALA A 503 -0.98 8.30 30.76
C ALA A 503 -1.57 6.89 30.94
N ASP A 504 -2.73 6.85 31.59
CA ASP A 504 -3.52 5.64 31.66
C ASP A 504 -3.89 5.18 30.24
N THR A 505 -3.44 3.98 29.87
CA THR A 505 -3.56 3.47 28.50
C THR A 505 -3.74 1.96 28.48
N THR A 506 -4.32 1.45 27.40
CA THR A 506 -4.43 0.02 27.15
C THR A 506 -3.98 -0.25 25.72
N ILE A 507 -2.92 -1.03 25.59
CA ILE A 507 -2.36 -1.50 24.33
C ILE A 507 -2.67 -3.00 24.26
N ASN A 508 -3.42 -3.40 23.23
CA ASN A 508 -3.80 -4.80 23.04
C ASN A 508 -3.08 -5.36 21.81
N HIS A 509 -2.48 -6.54 21.95
CA HIS A 509 -1.94 -7.33 20.85
C HIS A 509 -0.91 -6.58 19.97
N TYR A 510 -0.03 -5.80 20.59
CA TYR A 510 1.09 -5.18 19.91
C TYR A 510 2.07 -6.24 19.39
N ASP A 511 2.55 -6.07 18.15
CA ASP A 511 3.57 -6.93 17.53
C ASP A 511 4.97 -6.37 17.84
N PRO A 512 5.77 -7.05 18.68
CA PRO A 512 7.09 -6.59 19.09
C PRO A 512 8.08 -6.39 17.93
N LYS A 513 7.86 -7.02 16.77
CA LYS A 513 8.68 -6.81 15.56
C LYS A 513 8.72 -5.35 15.09
N LYS A 514 7.75 -4.54 15.51
CA LYS A 514 7.69 -3.09 15.26
C LYS A 514 8.67 -2.28 16.12
N GLY A 515 9.33 -2.89 17.10
CA GLY A 515 10.49 -2.35 17.84
C GLY A 515 10.16 -1.52 19.09
N PHE A 516 9.16 -0.63 19.04
CA PHE A 516 8.85 0.24 20.18
C PHE A 516 7.38 0.61 20.33
N ILE A 517 6.91 0.65 21.57
CA ILE A 517 5.59 1.17 21.94
C ILE A 517 5.74 2.59 22.45
N ARG A 518 5.09 3.54 21.80
CA ARG A 518 5.02 4.91 22.29
C ARG A 518 3.97 5.05 23.37
N LEU A 519 4.39 5.33 24.60
CA LEU A 519 3.49 5.73 25.68
C LEU A 519 3.44 7.25 25.75
N ASN A 520 2.24 7.78 25.59
CA ASN A 520 2.03 9.21 25.83
C ASN A 520 1.99 9.45 27.33
N GLN A 521 2.67 10.49 27.80
CA GLN A 521 2.44 11.03 29.14
C GLN A 521 1.06 11.66 29.20
N ASP A 522 0.44 11.65 30.38
CA ASP A 522 -0.84 12.34 30.56
C ASP A 522 -0.63 13.82 30.22
N GLN A 523 -1.46 14.34 29.33
CA GLN A 523 -1.33 15.73 28.94
C GLN A 523 -1.66 16.57 30.18
N PHE A 524 -0.84 17.57 30.46
CA PHE A 524 -1.07 18.55 31.53
C PHE A 524 -2.40 19.32 31.38
N THR A 525 -3.16 19.06 30.30
CA THR A 525 -4.52 19.53 30.10
C THR A 525 -5.51 18.88 31.08
N ASN A 526 -5.31 17.65 31.55
CA ASN A 526 -6.21 16.97 32.51
C ASN A 526 -5.85 17.31 33.98
N LEU A 527 -5.94 18.58 34.38
CA LEU A 527 -5.47 19.02 35.72
C LEU A 527 -6.31 18.50 36.89
N PHE A 528 -7.63 18.43 36.72
CA PHE A 528 -8.57 18.07 37.79
C PHE A 528 -9.72 17.22 37.24
N ASP A 529 -10.12 16.22 38.03
CA ASP A 529 -11.38 15.50 37.86
C ASP A 529 -12.49 16.41 38.40
N ALA A 530 -13.35 16.93 37.51
CA ALA A 530 -14.52 17.69 37.89
C ALA A 530 -15.73 16.76 37.99
N ARG A 531 -16.49 16.89 39.07
CA ARG A 531 -17.72 16.13 39.31
C ARG A 531 -18.83 17.11 39.67
N VAL A 532 -19.96 16.98 38.99
CA VAL A 532 -21.15 17.76 39.27
C VAL A 532 -22.21 16.80 39.78
N TYR A 533 -22.81 17.14 40.91
CA TYR A 533 -23.81 16.34 41.60
C TYR A 533 -25.10 17.13 41.74
N THR A 534 -26.21 16.40 41.66
CA THR A 534 -27.52 16.85 42.08
C THR A 534 -28.03 16.01 43.26
N ASP A 535 -28.51 16.65 44.32
CA ASP A 535 -29.06 15.94 45.49
C ASP A 535 -30.58 15.75 45.35
N ILE A 536 -31.02 14.49 45.32
CA ILE A 536 -32.42 14.11 45.16
C ILE A 536 -33.23 14.46 46.41
N ILE A 537 -32.61 14.40 47.59
CA ILE A 537 -33.28 14.77 48.86
C ILE A 537 -33.48 16.30 48.93
N GLY A 538 -32.59 17.07 48.30
CA GLY A 538 -32.65 18.53 48.19
C GLY A 538 -33.73 19.06 47.25
N LEU A 539 -34.40 18.20 46.46
CA LEU A 539 -35.52 18.62 45.59
C LEU A 539 -36.75 19.08 46.37
N LYS A 540 -36.85 18.78 47.67
CA LYS A 540 -37.93 19.28 48.52
C LYS A 540 -37.54 20.64 49.09
N ASP A 541 -38.35 21.67 48.83
CA ASP A 541 -38.07 23.07 49.22
C ASP A 541 -37.72 23.28 50.70
N ASN A 542 -38.23 22.40 51.58
CA ASN A 542 -38.02 22.47 53.02
C ASN A 542 -36.78 21.70 53.51
N LYS A 543 -35.99 21.10 52.61
CA LYS A 543 -34.76 20.39 52.99
C LYS A 543 -33.55 21.26 52.68
N PRO A 544 -32.60 21.36 53.62
CA PRO A 544 -31.41 22.18 53.44
C PRO A 544 -30.33 21.47 52.64
N ASN A 545 -30.62 20.40 51.91
CA ASN A 545 -29.61 19.76 51.08
C ASN A 545 -29.39 20.60 49.82
N GLY A 546 -28.13 20.80 49.43
CA GLY A 546 -27.84 21.61 48.27
C GLY A 546 -28.25 20.92 46.98
N LEU A 547 -28.95 21.64 46.09
CA LEU A 547 -29.43 21.05 44.83
C LEU A 547 -28.27 20.71 43.91
N VAL A 548 -27.26 21.59 43.84
CA VAL A 548 -26.09 21.42 42.97
C VAL A 548 -24.80 21.49 43.79
N GLN A 549 -23.91 20.54 43.55
CA GLN A 549 -22.57 20.50 44.13
C GLN A 549 -21.54 20.24 43.04
N ILE A 550 -20.44 21.00 43.07
CA ILE A 550 -19.29 20.84 42.19
C ILE A 550 -18.09 20.40 43.04
N GLU A 551 -17.45 19.30 42.69
CA GLU A 551 -16.22 18.81 43.31
C GLU A 551 -15.09 18.81 42.26
N LEU A 552 -13.92 19.30 42.65
CA LEU A 552 -12.68 19.24 41.89
C LEU A 552 -11.68 18.43 42.70
N ALA A 553 -11.02 17.44 42.08
CA ALA A 553 -9.99 16.66 42.76
C ALA A 553 -8.82 16.33 41.83
N ARG A 554 -7.62 16.23 42.40
CA ARG A 554 -6.42 15.73 41.72
C ARG A 554 -5.65 14.80 42.63
N LYS A 555 -5.37 13.61 42.12
CA LYS A 555 -4.56 12.58 42.76
C LYS A 555 -3.12 12.65 42.26
N PHE A 556 -2.17 12.72 43.18
CA PHE A 556 -0.74 12.66 42.93
C PHE A 556 -0.19 11.36 43.48
N ASN A 557 0.43 10.54 42.62
CA ASN A 557 1.06 9.31 43.06
C ASN A 557 2.42 9.63 43.71
N ILE A 558 2.66 9.13 44.92
CA ILE A 558 3.90 9.39 45.67
C ILE A 558 4.78 8.15 45.66
N LEU A 559 4.38 7.10 46.37
CA LEU A 559 5.11 5.84 46.47
C LEU A 559 4.30 4.69 45.89
N THR A 560 4.47 4.43 44.60
CA THR A 560 3.80 3.31 43.89
C THR A 560 4.49 1.97 44.10
N SER A 561 5.34 1.83 45.12
CA SER A 561 5.95 0.55 45.44
C SER A 561 4.98 -0.29 46.25
N ARG A 562 4.62 -1.46 45.75
CA ARG A 562 3.81 -2.45 46.45
C ARG A 562 4.66 -3.65 46.89
N ARG A 563 4.21 -4.35 47.92
CA ARG A 563 4.81 -5.61 48.40
C ARG A 563 3.76 -6.69 48.33
N GLN A 564 4.07 -7.76 47.61
CA GLN A 564 3.21 -8.93 47.52
C GLN A 564 3.16 -9.68 48.86
N ILE A 565 1.99 -10.19 49.23
CA ILE A 565 1.79 -11.03 50.41
C ILE A 565 1.70 -12.49 49.94
N LYS A 566 2.72 -13.29 50.28
CA LYS A 566 2.81 -14.73 49.92
C LYS A 566 2.71 -14.96 48.40
N THR A 567 2.27 -16.15 48.00
CA THR A 567 2.13 -16.59 46.60
C THR A 567 0.88 -16.05 45.89
N ASP A 568 -0.06 -15.49 46.64
CA ASP A 568 -1.34 -15.04 46.08
C ASP A 568 -1.16 -13.71 45.32
N ARG A 569 -2.10 -13.39 44.41
CA ARG A 569 -2.18 -12.07 43.73
C ARG A 569 -2.67 -10.98 44.69
N THR A 570 -2.08 -10.90 45.88
CA THR A 570 -2.44 -9.95 46.92
C THR A 570 -1.24 -9.09 47.23
N ASP A 571 -1.45 -7.77 47.33
CA ASP A 571 -0.39 -6.84 47.65
C ASP A 571 -0.82 -5.78 48.67
N TRP A 572 0.19 -5.14 49.27
CA TRP A 572 -0.02 -3.98 50.11
C TRP A 572 0.94 -2.85 49.76
N GLY A 573 0.51 -1.63 50.06
CA GLY A 573 1.28 -0.41 49.86
C GLY A 573 1.06 0.57 51.01
N SER A 574 1.91 1.58 51.07
CA SER A 574 1.80 2.67 52.05
C SER A 574 2.21 3.99 51.40
N ILE A 575 1.51 5.08 51.72
CA ILE A 575 1.85 6.43 51.19
C ILE A 575 1.79 6.42 49.66
N THR A 576 0.79 5.75 49.11
CA THR A 576 0.71 5.52 47.67
C THR A 576 0.33 6.78 46.90
N TYR A 577 -0.49 7.65 47.50
CA TYR A 577 -0.93 8.90 46.89
C TYR A 577 -1.24 10.01 47.89
N LEU A 578 -1.28 11.23 47.36
CA LEU A 578 -1.88 12.42 47.95
C LEU A 578 -2.99 12.91 47.03
N ASN A 579 -4.20 13.03 47.54
CA ASN A 579 -5.35 13.60 46.86
C ASN A 579 -5.56 15.03 47.35
N VAL A 580 -5.66 15.99 46.45
CA VAL A 580 -6.02 17.38 46.75
C VAL A 580 -7.39 17.62 46.16
N PHE A 581 -8.32 18.16 46.96
CA PHE A 581 -9.69 18.34 46.53
C PHE A 581 -10.29 19.66 47.02
N GLY A 582 -11.30 20.12 46.30
CA GLY A 582 -12.14 21.25 46.67
C GLY A 582 -13.58 21.02 46.24
N SER A 583 -14.53 21.58 46.96
CA SER A 583 -15.93 21.54 46.57
C SER A 583 -16.63 22.86 46.82
N LEU A 584 -17.51 23.21 45.88
CA LEU A 584 -18.51 24.25 46.02
C LEU A 584 -19.85 23.56 46.16
N ASN A 585 -20.48 23.73 47.32
CA ASN A 585 -21.78 23.15 47.62
C ASN A 585 -22.80 24.29 47.73
N LYS A 586 -24.08 24.00 47.47
CA LYS A 586 -25.18 24.95 47.66
C LYS A 586 -25.01 26.24 46.87
N ILE A 587 -25.00 26.10 45.55
CA ILE A 587 -24.88 27.25 44.63
C ILE A 587 -26.18 28.06 44.60
N GLU A 588 -27.31 27.42 44.92
CA GLU A 588 -28.63 28.03 45.00
C GLU A 588 -28.82 29.01 46.17
N ASN A 589 -29.78 29.94 46.03
CA ASN A 589 -30.09 30.94 47.06
C ASN A 589 -30.96 30.38 48.20
N ASN A 590 -31.79 29.38 47.91
CA ASN A 590 -32.68 28.79 48.92
C ASN A 590 -31.88 27.95 49.92
N ASN A 591 -32.18 28.07 51.23
CA ASN A 591 -31.50 27.33 52.30
C ASN A 591 -29.96 27.40 52.30
N LYS A 592 -29.41 28.50 51.78
CA LYS A 592 -27.97 28.75 51.71
C LYS A 592 -27.35 29.01 53.08
N TYR A 593 -28.08 29.70 53.94
CA TYR A 593 -27.59 30.17 55.24
C TYR A 593 -28.02 29.25 56.38
N LEU A 594 -27.12 29.05 57.34
CA LEU A 594 -27.42 28.40 58.61
C LEU A 594 -27.92 29.43 59.62
N TYR A 595 -29.18 29.31 60.02
CA TYR A 595 -29.76 30.12 61.09
C TYR A 595 -29.27 29.61 62.46
N LEU A 596 -28.54 30.45 63.18
CA LEU A 596 -28.08 30.13 64.52
C LEU A 596 -29.19 30.32 65.55
N ARG A 597 -29.30 29.39 66.50
CA ARG A 597 -30.24 29.46 67.61
C ARG A 597 -29.58 30.03 68.86
N ASN A 598 -30.37 30.47 69.83
CA ASN A 598 -29.89 30.99 71.11
C ASN A 598 -31.03 30.91 72.14
N GLU A 599 -30.72 30.52 73.38
CA GLU A 599 -31.72 30.30 74.45
C GLU A 599 -32.35 31.57 75.02
N ASN A 600 -31.93 32.77 74.59
CA ASN A 600 -32.39 34.03 75.17
C ASN A 600 -32.13 34.14 76.68
N THR A 601 -31.06 33.51 77.17
CA THR A 601 -30.72 33.57 78.60
C THR A 601 -29.83 34.79 78.87
N ALA A 602 -30.37 35.73 79.64
CA ALA A 602 -29.64 36.90 80.13
C ALA A 602 -29.42 36.83 81.65
N ASN A 603 -28.33 37.41 82.12
CA ASN A 603 -28.03 37.58 83.54
C ASN A 603 -27.26 38.90 83.72
N ASN A 604 -27.62 39.68 84.74
CA ASN A 604 -27.00 40.97 85.04
C ASN A 604 -26.87 41.91 83.82
N GLY A 605 -27.91 41.98 82.97
CA GLY A 605 -27.89 42.84 81.79
C GLY A 605 -27.03 42.34 80.62
N GLN A 606 -26.48 41.12 80.70
CA GLN A 606 -25.66 40.54 79.64
C GLN A 606 -26.25 39.23 79.10
N LEU A 607 -26.14 39.02 77.79
CA LEU A 607 -26.53 37.77 77.14
C LEU A 607 -25.48 36.70 77.45
N ILE A 608 -25.86 35.69 78.23
CA ILE A 608 -24.96 34.59 78.60
C ILE A 608 -24.95 33.52 77.52
N SER A 609 -26.14 33.14 77.02
CA SER A 609 -26.26 32.08 76.03
C SER A 609 -25.57 32.46 74.72
N PRO A 610 -24.59 31.67 74.23
CA PRO A 610 -24.00 31.88 72.92
C PRO A 610 -25.02 31.54 71.82
N TYR A 611 -24.78 32.04 70.61
CA TYR A 611 -25.44 31.45 69.44
C TYR A 611 -24.92 30.02 69.22
N TYR A 612 -25.77 29.10 68.79
CA TYR A 612 -25.37 27.70 68.64
C TYR A 612 -26.04 27.03 67.44
N ALA A 613 -25.36 26.02 66.94
CA ALA A 613 -25.89 25.05 65.96
C ALA A 613 -25.14 23.73 66.12
N THR A 614 -25.69 22.62 65.62
CA THR A 614 -24.98 21.34 65.68
C THR A 614 -23.80 21.34 64.72
N ASN A 615 -22.75 20.56 65.01
CA ASN A 615 -21.63 20.42 64.08
C ASN A 615 -22.05 19.81 62.73
N LEU A 616 -23.08 18.94 62.74
CA LEU A 616 -23.69 18.43 61.52
C LEU A 616 -24.39 19.54 60.72
N ASP A 617 -25.04 20.51 61.35
CA ASP A 617 -25.62 21.66 60.65
C ASP A 617 -24.55 22.49 59.96
N PHE A 618 -23.42 22.76 60.63
CA PHE A 618 -22.32 23.48 59.99
C PHE A 618 -21.82 22.77 58.73
N ARG A 619 -21.75 21.43 58.75
CA ARG A 619 -21.37 20.62 57.59
C ARG A 619 -22.46 20.61 56.51
N LEU A 620 -23.71 20.48 56.90
CA LEU A 620 -24.87 20.47 56.00
C LEU A 620 -24.99 21.79 55.23
N TYR A 621 -24.66 22.91 55.86
CA TYR A 621 -24.68 24.25 55.26
C TYR A 621 -23.32 24.74 54.76
N GLN A 622 -22.31 23.86 54.73
CA GLN A 622 -20.98 24.23 54.25
C GLN A 622 -21.03 24.54 52.74
N SER A 623 -20.69 25.77 52.34
CA SER A 623 -20.72 26.22 50.95
C SER A 623 -19.40 26.00 50.21
N LEU A 624 -18.27 26.04 50.92
CA LEU A 624 -16.94 25.79 50.37
C LEU A 624 -16.22 24.74 51.22
N SER A 625 -15.54 23.82 50.55
CA SER A 625 -14.65 22.82 51.15
C SER A 625 -13.34 22.78 50.40
N LEU A 626 -12.20 22.78 51.10
CA LEU A 626 -10.87 22.61 50.51
C LEU A 626 -10.07 21.65 51.38
N GLY A 627 -9.47 20.62 50.82
CA GLY A 627 -8.79 19.62 51.62
C GLY A 627 -7.76 18.79 50.88
N THR A 628 -7.10 17.94 51.65
CA THR A 628 -6.17 16.96 51.14
C THR A 628 -6.28 15.65 51.93
N GLU A 629 -6.07 14.53 51.25
CA GLU A 629 -6.08 13.17 51.79
C GLU A 629 -4.80 12.45 51.38
N ALA A 630 -4.10 11.88 52.35
CA ALA A 630 -2.96 11.00 52.10
C ALA A 630 -3.37 9.56 52.36
N ASN A 631 -3.01 8.65 51.46
CA ASN A 631 -3.21 7.23 51.68
C ASN A 631 -2.13 6.68 52.61
N LEU A 632 -2.49 6.17 53.79
CA LEU A 632 -1.53 5.55 54.70
C LEU A 632 -1.30 4.09 54.38
N PHE A 633 -2.37 3.37 54.07
CA PHE A 633 -2.33 1.93 53.78
C PHE A 633 -3.21 1.58 52.60
N LEU A 634 -2.71 0.68 51.76
CA LEU A 634 -3.40 0.07 50.63
C LEU A 634 -3.30 -1.45 50.82
N PHE A 635 -4.42 -2.14 50.67
CA PHE A 635 -4.44 -3.59 50.48
C PHE A 635 -5.24 -3.89 49.22
N ASP A 636 -4.64 -4.61 48.28
CA ASP A 636 -5.26 -4.95 47.01
C ASP A 636 -5.36 -6.47 46.86
N TRP A 637 -6.57 -6.95 46.61
CA TRP A 637 -6.87 -8.34 46.30
C TRP A 637 -7.55 -8.45 44.93
N PRO A 638 -6.78 -8.34 43.84
CA PRO A 638 -7.24 -8.46 42.45
C PRO A 638 -8.18 -9.64 42.17
N ASP A 639 -7.87 -10.84 42.69
CA ASP A 639 -8.68 -12.04 42.45
C ASP A 639 -10.06 -11.97 43.13
N GLY A 640 -10.11 -11.40 44.33
CA GLY A 640 -11.36 -11.07 45.01
C GLY A 640 -12.05 -9.82 44.45
N LYS A 641 -11.44 -9.17 43.45
CA LYS A 641 -11.87 -7.89 42.86
C LYS A 641 -12.15 -6.83 43.92
N LEU A 642 -11.24 -6.73 44.89
CA LEU A 642 -11.41 -5.94 46.09
C LEU A 642 -10.15 -5.15 46.39
N THR A 643 -10.31 -3.86 46.70
CA THR A 643 -9.21 -3.02 47.19
C THR A 643 -9.68 -2.28 48.42
N SER A 644 -8.84 -2.19 49.45
CA SER A 644 -9.12 -1.38 50.63
C SER A 644 -8.03 -0.34 50.88
N TYR A 645 -8.45 0.78 51.46
CA TYR A 645 -7.61 1.94 51.72
C TYR A 645 -7.85 2.43 53.15
N LEU A 646 -6.78 2.85 53.80
CA LEU A 646 -6.84 3.69 54.98
C LEU A 646 -6.20 5.04 54.64
N ASP A 647 -7.04 6.07 54.57
CA ASP A 647 -6.66 7.42 54.25
C ASP A 647 -6.74 8.31 55.49
N VAL A 648 -5.93 9.36 55.54
CA VAL A 648 -6.04 10.43 56.53
C VAL A 648 -6.12 11.76 55.80
N GLY A 649 -7.13 12.55 56.15
CA GLY A 649 -7.41 13.82 55.51
C GLY A 649 -7.52 14.98 56.48
N ILE A 650 -7.25 16.17 55.94
CA ILE A 650 -7.54 17.46 56.55
C ILE A 650 -8.38 18.28 55.57
N CYS A 651 -9.40 18.95 56.09
CA CYS A 651 -10.34 19.73 55.31
C CYS A 651 -10.66 21.05 56.00
N TYR A 652 -10.56 22.14 55.27
CA TYR A 652 -11.05 23.45 55.62
C TYR A 652 -12.46 23.65 55.06
N GLY A 653 -13.34 24.26 55.83
CA GLY A 653 -14.72 24.52 55.44
C GLY A 653 -15.18 25.95 55.73
N GLN A 654 -16.11 26.45 54.92
CA GLN A 654 -16.81 27.70 55.16
C GLN A 654 -18.33 27.49 55.15
N THR A 655 -19.00 28.08 56.13
CA THR A 655 -20.46 27.99 56.30
C THR A 655 -21.02 29.40 56.52
N PRO A 656 -21.89 29.92 55.65
CA PRO A 656 -22.53 31.20 55.84
C PRO A 656 -23.62 31.07 56.92
N LEU A 657 -23.60 31.99 57.89
CA LEU A 657 -24.46 31.99 59.06
C LEU A 657 -25.37 33.22 59.03
N ILE A 658 -26.59 33.05 59.54
CA ILE A 658 -27.48 34.14 59.88
C ILE A 658 -27.84 34.03 61.36
N PHE A 659 -27.88 35.17 62.05
CA PHE A 659 -28.34 35.26 63.42
C PHE A 659 -29.06 36.58 63.66
N ASN A 660 -30.02 36.55 64.57
CA ASN A 660 -30.84 37.72 64.87
C ASN A 660 -30.14 38.47 65.99
N ARG A 661 -29.78 39.75 65.79
CA ARG A 661 -29.11 40.53 66.84
C ARG A 661 -30.02 40.62 68.04
N ARG A 662 -29.45 40.38 69.22
CA ARG A 662 -30.17 40.41 70.49
C ARG A 662 -29.60 41.53 71.36
N THR A 663 -30.49 42.34 71.90
CA THR A 663 -30.16 43.36 72.91
C THR A 663 -30.78 42.93 74.23
N VAL A 664 -30.10 43.22 75.32
CA VAL A 664 -30.56 42.87 76.66
C VAL A 664 -30.95 44.15 77.37
N THR A 665 -32.20 44.21 77.84
CA THR A 665 -32.72 45.32 78.65
C THR A 665 -33.16 44.73 80.00
N GLY A 666 -32.36 44.91 81.04
CA GLY A 666 -32.54 44.20 82.32
C GLY A 666 -32.23 42.71 82.16
N ASN A 667 -33.18 41.82 82.48
CA ASN A 667 -33.08 40.38 82.23
C ASN A 667 -33.91 39.91 81.02
N THR A 668 -34.52 40.85 80.27
CA THR A 668 -35.31 40.54 79.09
C THR A 668 -34.45 40.65 77.83
N VAL A 669 -34.49 39.64 76.98
CA VAL A 669 -33.80 39.63 75.69
C VAL A 669 -34.76 40.08 74.59
N LEU A 670 -34.45 41.22 73.96
CA LEU A 670 -35.19 41.73 72.82
C LEU A 670 -34.48 41.30 71.52
N GLN A 671 -35.26 40.79 70.57
CA GLN A 671 -34.77 40.39 69.27
C GLN A 671 -34.92 41.54 68.27
N SER A 672 -33.84 41.91 67.60
CA SER A 672 -33.89 42.85 66.48
C SER A 672 -34.57 42.19 65.26
N GLU A 673 -35.36 42.98 64.53
CA GLU A 673 -35.98 42.54 63.27
C GLU A 673 -34.97 42.36 62.13
N ARG A 674 -33.73 42.87 62.27
CA ARG A 674 -32.69 42.73 61.25
C ARG A 674 -31.76 41.56 61.51
N ASP A 675 -31.79 40.62 60.59
CA ASP A 675 -30.83 39.53 60.50
C ASP A 675 -29.41 40.07 60.26
N SER A 676 -28.44 39.46 60.91
CA SER A 676 -27.01 39.69 60.68
C SER A 676 -26.37 38.45 60.11
N SER A 677 -25.45 38.65 59.17
CA SER A 677 -24.69 37.57 58.56
C SER A 677 -23.27 37.48 59.11
N LEU A 678 -22.76 36.26 59.17
CA LEU A 678 -21.38 35.94 59.52
C LEU A 678 -20.94 34.72 58.70
N THR A 679 -19.65 34.46 58.59
CA THR A 679 -19.14 33.20 58.04
C THR A 679 -18.43 32.41 59.13
N ALA A 680 -18.84 31.17 59.34
CA ALA A 680 -18.08 30.22 60.14
C ALA A 680 -16.99 29.59 59.29
N HIS A 681 -15.80 29.46 59.89
CA HIS A 681 -14.71 28.69 59.33
C HIS A 681 -14.53 27.43 60.17
N SER A 682 -14.27 26.29 59.52
CA SER A 682 -14.02 25.03 60.20
C SER A 682 -12.77 24.35 59.67
N SER A 683 -12.16 23.53 60.51
CA SER A 683 -11.11 22.58 60.13
C SER A 683 -11.54 21.19 60.61
N THR A 684 -11.45 20.20 59.74
CA THR A 684 -11.79 18.82 60.05
C THR A 684 -10.60 17.93 59.75
N ILE A 685 -10.19 17.12 60.72
CA ILE A 685 -9.22 16.05 60.53
C ILE A 685 -9.96 14.72 60.63
N TYR A 686 -9.64 13.78 59.76
CA TYR A 686 -10.32 12.50 59.73
C TYR A 686 -9.45 11.35 59.22
N PRO A 687 -9.46 10.18 59.87
CA PRO A 687 -9.19 8.93 59.19
C PRO A 687 -10.42 8.48 58.38
N LYS A 688 -10.17 7.81 57.26
CA LYS A 688 -11.18 7.25 56.37
C LYS A 688 -10.77 5.85 55.91
N PHE A 689 -11.61 4.86 56.18
CA PHE A 689 -11.48 3.52 55.62
C PHE A 689 -12.35 3.43 54.37
N ILE A 690 -11.81 2.89 53.28
CA ILE A 690 -12.50 2.73 52.00
C ILE A 690 -12.37 1.28 51.57
N LEU A 691 -13.47 0.70 51.10
CA LEU A 691 -13.54 -0.60 50.47
C LEU A 691 -14.11 -0.42 49.06
N GLU A 692 -13.34 -0.77 48.04
CA GLU A 692 -13.75 -0.77 46.63
C GLU A 692 -13.96 -2.21 46.17
N VAL A 693 -15.08 -2.45 45.48
CA VAL A 693 -15.42 -3.72 44.83
C VAL A 693 -15.62 -3.48 43.33
N PHE A 694 -14.96 -4.29 42.52
CA PHE A 694 -14.97 -4.18 41.07
C PHE A 694 -15.77 -5.33 40.46
N SER A 695 -17.10 -5.20 40.34
CA SER A 695 -17.92 -6.29 39.79
C SER A 695 -17.61 -6.54 38.31
N GLU A 696 -17.52 -5.47 37.52
CA GLU A 696 -17.18 -5.49 36.09
C GLU A 696 -16.37 -4.25 35.65
N LYS A 697 -15.90 -4.24 34.40
CA LYS A 697 -15.05 -3.16 33.85
C LYS A 697 -15.68 -1.77 33.95
N ARG A 698 -17.02 -1.68 33.95
CA ARG A 698 -17.77 -0.41 33.87
C ARG A 698 -18.37 0.02 35.19
N ILE A 699 -18.52 -0.90 36.14
CA ILE A 699 -19.19 -0.65 37.42
C ILE A 699 -18.21 -0.83 38.56
N ARG A 700 -18.10 0.21 39.39
CA ARG A 700 -17.35 0.19 40.63
C ARG A 700 -18.26 0.53 41.78
N LEU A 701 -18.29 -0.33 42.80
CA LEU A 701 -18.94 -0.05 44.07
C LEU A 701 -17.87 0.35 45.08
N SER A 702 -18.14 1.34 45.91
CA SER A 702 -17.27 1.75 46.99
C SER A 702 -18.08 2.05 48.24
N MET A 703 -17.61 1.56 49.37
CA MET A 703 -18.13 1.87 50.69
C MET A 703 -17.01 2.52 51.49
N SER A 704 -17.31 3.57 52.26
CA SER A 704 -16.33 4.16 53.16
C SER A 704 -16.92 4.58 54.48
N TYR A 705 -16.07 4.51 55.51
CA TYR A 705 -16.34 4.98 56.85
C TYR A 705 -15.32 6.05 57.22
N GLN A 706 -15.78 7.18 57.74
CA GLN A 706 -14.94 8.31 58.10
C GLN A 706 -15.30 8.81 59.49
N TYR A 707 -14.28 8.97 60.33
CA TYR A 707 -14.42 9.56 61.66
C TYR A 707 -13.90 10.99 61.64
N ASN A 708 -14.78 11.95 61.88
CA ASN A 708 -14.47 13.37 61.75
C ASN A 708 -14.23 13.99 63.12
N THR A 709 -13.15 14.76 63.23
CA THR A 709 -12.95 15.72 64.32
C THR A 709 -12.92 17.13 63.74
N THR A 710 -14.02 17.85 63.92
CA THR A 710 -14.23 19.20 63.39
C THR A 710 -14.05 20.25 64.49
N ARG A 711 -13.18 21.21 64.23
CA ARG A 711 -13.01 22.41 65.03
C ARG A 711 -13.57 23.60 64.27
N ILE A 712 -14.52 24.29 64.88
CA ILE A 712 -15.07 25.54 64.36
C ILE A 712 -14.30 26.70 64.97
N PHE A 713 -13.84 27.61 64.13
CA PHE A 713 -13.16 28.83 64.55
C PHE A 713 -14.22 29.88 64.91
N SER A 714 -14.64 29.87 66.17
CA SER A 714 -15.60 30.83 66.70
C SER A 714 -14.89 31.91 67.52
N ASN A 715 -15.22 33.19 67.26
CA ASN A 715 -14.77 34.33 68.07
C ASN A 715 -15.61 34.48 69.35
N ASN A 716 -15.94 33.38 70.04
CA ASN A 716 -16.87 33.32 71.19
C ASN A 716 -18.31 33.81 70.93
N ASN A 717 -18.65 34.20 69.69
CA ASN A 717 -19.99 34.64 69.31
C ASN A 717 -20.96 33.48 69.09
N PHE A 718 -20.46 32.31 68.71
CA PHE A 718 -21.25 31.12 68.49
C PHE A 718 -20.48 29.86 68.85
N LYS A 719 -21.15 28.73 69.07
CA LYS A 719 -20.50 27.45 69.34
C LYS A 719 -21.16 26.29 68.60
N ALA A 720 -20.39 25.22 68.39
CA ALA A 720 -20.96 23.92 68.02
C ALA A 720 -21.50 23.21 69.26
N ILE A 721 -22.64 22.56 69.11
CA ILE A 721 -23.23 21.66 70.11
C ILE A 721 -23.39 20.26 69.52
N ALA A 722 -23.47 19.25 70.39
CA ALA A 722 -23.70 17.87 69.95
C ALA A 722 -25.18 17.67 69.61
N SER A 723 -26.08 18.21 70.44
CA SER A 723 -27.52 17.99 70.28
C SER A 723 -28.31 19.18 70.79
N TYR A 724 -29.35 19.57 70.04
CA TYR A 724 -30.29 20.58 70.51
C TYR A 724 -31.02 20.20 71.80
N ALA A 725 -31.17 18.90 72.07
CA ALA A 725 -31.93 18.41 73.23
C ALA A 725 -31.05 18.07 74.45
N LYS A 726 -29.77 17.76 74.24
CA LYS A 726 -28.89 17.21 75.28
C LYS A 726 -27.71 18.10 75.66
N SER A 727 -27.31 19.01 74.77
CA SER A 727 -26.16 19.88 75.04
C SER A 727 -26.51 20.98 76.03
N ASP A 728 -25.52 21.42 76.82
CA ASP A 728 -25.66 22.61 77.66
C ASP A 728 -25.67 23.83 76.74
N LEU A 729 -26.79 24.54 76.66
CA LEU A 729 -26.97 25.68 75.77
C LEU A 729 -26.53 27.02 76.38
N THR A 730 -26.17 27.02 77.67
CA THR A 730 -25.80 28.23 78.43
C THR A 730 -24.29 28.44 78.49
N SER A 731 -23.50 27.36 78.54
CA SER A 731 -22.04 27.45 78.54
C SER A 731 -21.51 27.97 77.20
N ARG A 732 -20.44 28.78 77.22
CA ARG A 732 -19.73 29.18 75.98
C ARG A 732 -18.70 28.16 75.51
N SER A 733 -18.37 27.18 76.36
CA SER A 733 -17.44 26.11 76.00
C SER A 733 -18.09 25.16 75.00
N THR A 734 -17.32 24.76 73.99
CA THR A 734 -17.74 23.72 73.03
C THR A 734 -17.50 22.36 73.65
N GLU A 735 -18.55 21.56 73.73
CA GLU A 735 -18.49 20.17 74.21
C GLU A 735 -17.51 19.35 73.37
N TYR A 736 -16.84 18.39 74.01
CA TYR A 736 -15.88 17.53 73.33
C TYR A 736 -16.56 16.68 72.24
N ASP A 737 -17.73 16.12 72.56
CA ASP A 737 -18.49 15.28 71.64
C ASP A 737 -19.13 16.06 70.49
N ALA A 738 -19.39 17.36 70.67
CA ALA A 738 -19.88 18.23 69.61
C ALA A 738 -18.93 18.29 68.42
N ARG A 739 -17.62 18.07 68.64
CA ARG A 739 -16.60 18.11 67.60
C ARG A 739 -16.52 16.84 66.75
N ARG A 740 -17.19 15.76 67.17
CA ARG A 740 -16.96 14.42 66.61
C ARG A 740 -18.19 13.93 65.86
N SER A 741 -17.98 13.43 64.65
CA SER A 741 -19.07 12.85 63.86
C SER A 741 -18.59 11.71 62.98
N HIS A 742 -19.51 10.81 62.64
CA HIS A 742 -19.26 9.70 61.75
C HIS A 742 -19.88 9.99 60.38
N MET A 743 -19.24 9.52 59.33
CA MET A 743 -19.81 9.48 57.99
C MET A 743 -19.66 8.07 57.42
N ILE A 744 -20.77 7.54 56.91
CA ILE A 744 -20.79 6.35 56.07
C ILE A 744 -21.17 6.80 54.66
N GLU A 745 -20.37 6.43 53.67
CA GLU A 745 -20.60 6.77 52.27
C GLU A 745 -20.66 5.49 51.43
N PHE A 746 -21.70 5.37 50.62
CA PHE A 746 -21.82 4.40 49.56
C PHE A 746 -21.75 5.14 48.23
N ASN A 747 -20.95 4.64 47.30
CA ASN A 747 -20.74 5.29 46.02
C ASN A 747 -20.62 4.24 44.92
N LEU A 748 -21.55 4.31 43.96
CA LEU A 748 -21.64 3.49 42.77
C LEU A 748 -21.23 4.34 41.57
N ILE A 749 -20.29 3.83 40.79
CA ILE A 749 -19.74 4.53 39.63
C ILE A 749 -19.98 3.67 38.40
N ALA A 750 -20.64 4.25 37.40
CA ALA A 750 -20.90 3.62 36.12
C ALA A 750 -20.18 4.40 35.01
N SER A 751 -19.30 3.71 34.29
CA SER A 751 -18.55 4.25 33.13
C SER A 751 -19.14 3.67 31.85
N PRO A 752 -19.99 4.41 31.12
CA PRO A 752 -20.69 3.88 29.95
C PRO A 752 -19.73 3.54 28.80
N THR A 753 -18.59 4.22 28.72
CA THR A 753 -17.52 4.00 27.74
C THR A 753 -16.24 3.49 28.40
N SER A 754 -15.37 2.85 27.60
CA SER A 754 -14.01 2.49 28.02
C SER A 754 -13.08 3.69 28.14
N THR A 755 -13.44 4.81 27.52
CA THR A 755 -12.73 6.08 27.63
C THR A 755 -13.07 6.71 28.98
N LYS A 756 -12.09 7.26 29.70
CA LYS A 756 -12.29 7.91 31.02
C LYS A 756 -13.11 9.21 30.96
N HIS A 757 -13.80 9.47 29.85
CA HIS A 757 -14.53 10.70 29.58
C HIS A 757 -16.02 10.46 29.83
N GLY A 758 -16.54 11.05 30.89
CA GLY A 758 -17.94 10.87 31.28
C GLY A 758 -18.13 9.63 32.15
N ARG A 759 -18.48 9.84 33.42
CA ARG A 759 -18.91 8.77 34.32
C ARG A 759 -20.14 9.23 35.07
N PHE A 760 -21.05 8.31 35.35
CA PHE A 760 -22.18 8.55 36.23
C PHE A 760 -21.85 8.08 37.64
N PHE A 761 -22.35 8.80 38.63
CA PHE A 761 -22.15 8.53 40.05
C PHE A 761 -23.50 8.49 40.73
N LEU A 762 -23.72 7.48 41.55
CA LEU A 762 -24.76 7.49 42.57
C LEU A 762 -24.06 7.41 43.92
N ARG A 763 -24.30 8.39 44.78
CA ARG A 763 -23.63 8.51 46.08
C ARG A 763 -24.65 8.72 47.19
N ALA A 764 -24.62 7.87 48.20
CA ALA A 764 -25.41 8.02 49.42
C ALA A 764 -24.45 8.28 50.59
N ARG A 765 -24.70 9.34 51.36
CA ARG A 765 -23.93 9.68 52.56
C ARG A 765 -24.85 9.75 53.76
N PHE A 766 -24.38 9.22 54.88
CA PHE A 766 -25.07 9.26 56.15
C PHE A 766 -24.13 9.81 57.21
N PHE A 767 -24.56 10.88 57.89
CA PHE A 767 -23.79 11.58 58.89
C PHE A 767 -24.47 11.46 60.24
N VAL A 768 -23.71 11.11 61.28
CA VAL A 768 -24.23 10.95 62.66
C VAL A 768 -23.32 11.66 63.63
N GLN A 769 -23.89 12.40 64.58
CA GLN A 769 -23.14 13.03 65.65
C GLN A 769 -22.70 12.00 66.69
N GLN A 770 -21.46 12.11 67.17
CA GLN A 770 -20.98 11.32 68.30
C GLN A 770 -21.84 11.61 69.55
N SER A 771 -22.21 10.58 70.30
CA SER A 771 -23.02 10.66 71.54
C SER A 771 -24.49 11.08 71.35
N ASP A 772 -24.94 11.40 70.13
CA ASP A 772 -26.35 11.62 69.83
C ASP A 772 -26.77 11.09 68.45
N GLN A 773 -27.25 9.86 68.42
CA GLN A 773 -27.70 9.20 67.19
C GLN A 773 -28.94 9.85 66.56
N ASN A 774 -29.71 10.61 67.34
CA ASN A 774 -30.89 11.34 66.83
C ASN A 774 -30.49 12.61 66.05
N THR A 775 -29.25 13.07 66.20
CA THR A 775 -28.69 14.17 65.40
C THR A 775 -27.96 13.56 64.20
N PHE A 776 -28.66 13.46 63.08
CA PHE A 776 -28.15 12.89 61.83
C PHE A 776 -28.69 13.64 60.60
N PHE A 777 -28.01 13.49 59.47
CA PHE A 777 -28.57 13.82 58.16
C PHE A 777 -28.05 12.89 57.07
N SER A 778 -28.78 12.83 55.96
CA SER A 778 -28.42 12.00 54.80
C SER A 778 -28.41 12.82 53.51
N GLN A 779 -27.58 12.40 52.56
CA GLN A 779 -27.52 12.95 51.21
C GLN A 779 -27.63 11.81 50.21
N MET A 780 -28.39 11.99 49.14
CA MET A 780 -28.48 11.03 48.05
C MET A 780 -28.30 11.76 46.72
N GLN A 781 -27.13 11.58 46.12
CA GLN A 781 -26.65 12.39 45.03
C GLN A 781 -26.51 11.55 43.77
N PHE A 782 -27.02 12.06 42.66
CA PHE A 782 -26.70 11.58 41.33
C PHE A 782 -25.76 12.58 40.66
N GLY A 783 -24.74 12.13 39.96
CA GLY A 783 -23.75 13.03 39.39
C GLY A 783 -23.11 12.53 38.11
N TYR A 784 -22.41 13.45 37.47
CA TYR A 784 -21.63 13.21 36.25
C TYR A 784 -20.22 13.80 36.42
N SER A 785 -19.18 13.05 36.02
CA SER A 785 -17.80 13.55 36.01
C SER A 785 -17.27 13.75 34.60
N TYR A 786 -16.49 14.80 34.44
CA TYR A 786 -15.72 15.07 33.23
C TYR A 786 -14.33 15.60 33.60
N ASN A 787 -13.38 15.44 32.70
CA ASN A 787 -12.04 15.99 32.89
C ASN A 787 -12.04 17.44 32.42
N LEU A 788 -11.65 18.37 33.28
CA LEU A 788 -11.38 19.73 32.85
C LEU A 788 -10.13 19.72 31.97
N ARG A 789 -10.29 20.14 30.71
CA ARG A 789 -9.19 20.31 29.76
C ARG A 789 -8.89 21.78 29.61
N LEU A 790 -7.68 22.20 29.97
CA LEU A 790 -7.21 23.51 29.50
C LEU A 790 -7.15 23.45 27.97
N ARG A 791 -7.93 24.32 27.31
CA ARG A 791 -7.78 24.56 25.87
C ARG A 791 -6.32 24.95 25.67
N LYS A 792 -5.62 24.32 24.71
CA LYS A 792 -4.22 24.61 24.40
C LYS A 792 -4.00 26.12 24.46
N PHE A 793 -3.25 26.59 25.45
CA PHE A 793 -2.63 27.89 25.35
C PHE A 793 -1.55 27.69 24.29
N GLU A 794 -1.87 28.05 23.05
CA GLU A 794 -0.84 28.29 22.04
C GLU A 794 -0.08 29.52 22.55
N LEU A 795 1.04 29.27 23.24
CA LEU A 795 2.00 30.29 23.65
C LEU A 795 2.87 30.69 22.45
#